data_AF-A0A9C7PS70-F1
#
_entry.id   AF-A0A9C7PS70-F1
#
_cell.length_a   1.000
_cell.length_b   1.000
_cell.length_c   1.000
_cell.angle_alpha   90.00
_cell.angle_beta   90.00
_cell.angle_gamma   90.00
#
_symmetry.space_group_name_H-M   'P 1'
#
loop_
_entity.id
_entity.type
_entity.pdbx_description
1 polymer ?
#
loop_
_entity_poly.entity_id
_entity_poly.type
_entity_poly.pdbx_seq_one_letter_code
_entity_poly.pdbx_strand_id
1 'polypeptide(L)'
;MWTTFLDRNPFGKLVDRIFVIVSKNFKLSFRNLIAVALQILVPLLFTFFIFAAKLSYTHNSIFKIYVSPDSDPKSHSMQTIPRCIPFRTSHCYTMAYVPSIGIGSNSSSGQTKTLNVSYWIEQLAIENNIPMSEIISFSSSSELNEFLYENENTTQAAFVFEQENLDDIASGNISFIVQYNQTKQCDFPSSSFCYYQEEYLIPNMIRAMNEYLMRNLTGKDVQLNFSRSIFPHPAISGELNAFREYGPFLLFGVYVLNFVFFLGELVNEKELKLRESMKMAGLGQAMYMSTWFVTFFVSMLLTSFLLIAFGAAFQFEFYLSTAFGNYFLTFWIFSMALICWAFLFSTFTPKSSQVNYVGFVFFIVGYLIASSSPYVYGTDSSGKPYLKSDLFFLRYLFALIPSTMFYKGVYDMATYAISGHGLTWSERSSYTKTFPLTTCWVWMIWTSIVVMVLAVYLDNVLPNEFGSRLPWYYPFSKYYWFGGKIAAKRRHRQLQSNVQLNSFLSQTEQSSMENLAEPSKEHIQREKSSLVPEITVEESESQQHIHDLVAEGDRQSSERNLSRLLTGDGEDEDVTLEERLIKHGRIRNTAVVVINQLYKEFRTGFRKKFVAVNGLSLAIDEGHLFCLLGHNGAGKSTTFNILTGVLKATSGDALIYSHSVAHEQSEIRRIMGVCPQHDILWKRLTGAEHVNLFATLKDIPRSKRKTEVDYRLNQVGLIEVRNKFASQYSGGMQRRLSVAIALTGDPKIVFLDEPTTGMDPVSRRHAWEMIEAAKAGRVIVLTTHSMEEADVLGDRIGIMSKGRLRCLGTPLHLKNKFGTGYRLIILCKEATIVRKFVTRNIPETEETEMNKTPSNLFVLTFVLPRGISQKLAEFFSSLERQKESLEISDYSISMSSLEEVFLKVASQENSESSQVTESGNSFWSRFKRWFSKPLQ
;
A
#
# COMPACT_ATOMS: atom_id res chain seq x y z
N MET A 1 -8.54 -32.56 15.09
CA MET A 1 -9.82 -31.86 15.32
C MET A 1 -9.78 -30.40 14.84
N TRP A 2 -8.78 -29.59 15.21
CA TRP A 2 -8.62 -28.22 14.70
C TRP A 2 -8.24 -28.15 13.21
N THR A 3 -7.40 -29.06 12.72
CA THR A 3 -7.01 -29.16 11.30
C THR A 3 -8.20 -29.57 10.41
N THR A 4 -9.03 -30.50 10.88
CA THR A 4 -10.24 -30.95 10.18
C THR A 4 -11.35 -29.89 10.15
N PHE A 5 -11.42 -29.01 11.16
CA PHE A 5 -12.35 -27.87 11.18
C PHE A 5 -12.00 -26.80 10.14
N LEU A 6 -10.70 -26.53 9.96
CA LEU A 6 -10.21 -25.54 8.99
C LEU A 6 -10.43 -25.98 7.52
N ASP A 7 -10.32 -27.28 7.23
CA ASP A 7 -10.41 -27.79 5.85
C ASP A 7 -11.87 -27.97 5.35
N ARG A 8 -12.84 -28.24 6.22
CA ARG A 8 -14.25 -28.55 5.82
C ARG A 8 -15.18 -27.34 5.77
N ASN A 9 -14.98 -26.33 6.62
CA ASN A 9 -15.88 -25.19 6.72
C ASN A 9 -15.39 -24.00 5.85
N PRO A 10 -16.28 -23.27 5.15
CA PRO A 10 -15.90 -22.07 4.40
C PRO A 10 -15.28 -20.99 5.31
N PHE A 11 -15.74 -20.90 6.55
CA PHE A 11 -15.13 -20.06 7.58
C PHE A 11 -13.74 -20.54 7.99
N GLY A 12 -13.53 -21.86 8.06
CA GLY A 12 -12.23 -22.46 8.37
C GLY A 12 -11.18 -22.13 7.31
N LYS A 13 -11.53 -22.24 6.03
CA LYS A 13 -10.67 -21.86 4.90
C LYS A 13 -10.34 -20.37 4.90
N LEU A 14 -11.32 -19.52 5.23
CA LEU A 14 -11.12 -18.09 5.37
C LEU A 14 -10.09 -17.76 6.47
N VAL A 15 -10.23 -18.40 7.64
CA VAL A 15 -9.29 -18.22 8.76
C VAL A 15 -7.89 -18.71 8.40
N ASP A 16 -7.76 -19.85 7.72
CA ASP A 16 -6.46 -20.35 7.27
C ASP A 16 -5.77 -19.37 6.30
N ARG A 17 -6.52 -18.85 5.30
CA ARG A 17 -6.01 -17.85 4.36
C ARG A 17 -5.51 -16.61 5.08
N ILE A 18 -6.31 -16.05 5.99
CA ILE A 18 -5.93 -14.87 6.79
C ILE A 18 -4.67 -15.17 7.61
N PHE A 19 -4.63 -16.32 8.30
CA PHE A 19 -3.50 -16.70 9.13
C PHE A 19 -2.20 -16.83 8.34
N VAL A 20 -2.22 -17.47 7.16
CA VAL A 20 -1.02 -17.64 6.33
C VAL A 20 -0.53 -16.30 5.77
N ILE A 21 -1.43 -15.42 5.35
CA ILE A 21 -1.04 -14.09 4.84
C ILE A 21 -0.47 -13.21 5.96
N VAL A 22 -1.12 -13.20 7.13
CA VAL A 22 -0.61 -12.49 8.32
C VAL A 22 0.75 -13.06 8.74
N SER A 23 0.90 -14.38 8.78
CA SER A 23 2.19 -15.03 9.06
C SER A 23 3.27 -14.65 8.05
N LYS A 24 2.92 -14.56 6.75
CA LYS A 24 3.81 -14.05 5.70
C LYS A 24 4.23 -12.61 5.99
N ASN A 25 3.29 -11.73 6.38
CA ASN A 25 3.60 -10.32 6.64
C ASN A 25 4.51 -10.17 7.87
N PHE A 26 4.26 -10.92 8.95
CA PHE A 26 5.17 -10.97 10.10
C PHE A 26 6.55 -11.49 9.72
N LYS A 27 6.64 -12.61 8.97
CA LYS A 27 7.93 -13.13 8.51
C LYS A 27 8.71 -12.10 7.70
N LEU A 28 8.05 -11.39 6.79
CA LEU A 28 8.68 -10.33 6.00
C LEU A 28 9.19 -9.18 6.87
N SER A 29 8.38 -8.76 7.84
CA SER A 29 8.73 -7.72 8.81
C SER A 29 9.92 -8.16 9.68
N PHE A 30 9.89 -9.35 10.28
CA PHE A 30 10.97 -9.90 11.10
C PHE A 30 12.28 -10.13 10.34
N ARG A 31 12.21 -10.56 9.09
CA ARG A 31 13.40 -10.69 8.23
C ARG A 31 13.98 -9.33 7.79
N ASN A 32 13.26 -8.23 8.06
CA ASN A 32 13.78 -6.89 7.90
C ASN A 32 14.48 -6.43 9.18
N LEU A 33 15.70 -6.94 9.43
CA LEU A 33 16.47 -6.63 10.65
C LEU A 33 16.60 -5.12 10.90
N ILE A 34 16.81 -4.33 9.85
CA ILE A 34 16.90 -2.87 9.96
C ILE A 34 15.58 -2.26 10.46
N ALA A 35 14.43 -2.70 9.91
CA ALA A 35 13.14 -2.18 10.34
C ALA A 35 12.81 -2.60 11.78
N VAL A 36 13.06 -3.86 12.15
CA VAL A 36 12.85 -4.33 13.53
C VAL A 36 13.74 -3.58 14.53
N ALA A 37 15.03 -3.41 14.20
CA ALA A 37 15.95 -2.66 15.03
C ALA A 37 15.49 -1.21 15.21
N LEU A 38 15.04 -0.55 14.13
CA LEU A 38 14.49 0.81 14.21
C LEU A 38 13.20 0.87 15.03
N GLN A 39 12.28 -0.09 14.88
CA GLN A 39 11.04 -0.13 15.68
C GLN A 39 11.28 -0.26 17.19
N ILE A 40 12.37 -0.91 17.60
CA ILE A 40 12.75 -1.05 19.01
C ILE A 40 13.57 0.15 19.49
N LEU A 41 14.51 0.64 18.67
CA LEU A 41 15.45 1.70 19.04
C LEU A 41 14.80 3.09 19.02
N VAL A 42 13.81 3.33 18.15
CA VAL A 42 13.14 4.65 18.04
C VAL A 42 12.42 5.03 19.34
N PRO A 43 11.55 4.19 19.95
CA PRO A 43 10.94 4.51 21.24
C PRO A 43 11.97 4.80 22.34
N LEU A 44 13.06 4.02 22.39
CA LEU A 44 14.14 4.21 23.35
C LEU A 44 14.86 5.56 23.14
N LEU A 45 15.23 5.86 21.90
CA LEU A 45 15.98 7.08 21.55
C LEU A 45 15.17 8.35 21.82
N PHE A 46 13.87 8.36 21.48
CA PHE A 46 13.01 9.53 21.72
C PHE A 46 12.69 9.71 23.21
N THR A 47 12.47 8.62 23.96
CA THR A 47 12.30 8.72 25.42
C THR A 47 13.60 9.17 26.12
N PHE A 48 14.75 8.73 25.63
CA PHE A 48 16.06 9.19 26.07
C PHE A 48 16.27 10.70 25.81
N PHE A 49 15.84 11.23 24.65
CA PHE A 49 15.90 12.68 24.42
C PHE A 49 15.03 13.49 25.37
N ILE A 50 13.84 13.00 25.71
CA ILE A 50 13.00 13.64 26.75
C ILE A 50 13.73 13.60 28.10
N PHE A 51 14.38 12.49 28.42
CA PHE A 51 15.16 12.33 29.66
C PHE A 51 16.36 13.28 29.71
N ALA A 52 17.11 13.41 28.61
CA ALA A 52 18.22 14.35 28.49
C ALA A 52 17.75 15.80 28.63
N ALA A 53 16.59 16.16 28.05
CA ALA A 53 15.97 17.46 28.26
C ALA A 53 15.60 17.69 29.73
N LYS A 54 14.99 16.68 30.40
CA LYS A 54 14.70 16.73 31.85
C LYS A 54 15.96 17.01 32.66
N LEU A 55 17.04 16.27 32.42
CA LEU A 55 18.33 16.46 33.10
C LEU A 55 18.90 17.87 32.87
N SER A 56 18.80 18.37 31.64
CA SER A 56 19.25 19.72 31.30
C SER A 56 18.49 20.78 32.07
N TYR A 57 17.16 20.71 32.18
CA TYR A 57 16.38 21.67 32.95
C TYR A 57 16.73 21.65 34.44
N THR A 58 16.87 20.46 35.04
CA THR A 58 17.23 20.33 36.46
C THR A 58 18.62 20.92 36.77
N HIS A 59 19.56 20.86 35.83
CA HIS A 59 20.94 21.33 36.01
C HIS A 59 21.23 22.74 35.46
N ASN A 60 20.29 23.39 34.76
CA ASN A 60 20.56 24.69 34.14
C ASN A 60 20.43 25.85 35.14
N SER A 61 21.58 26.43 35.51
CA SER A 61 21.68 27.61 36.36
C SER A 61 21.08 28.88 35.75
N ILE A 62 20.94 28.99 34.43
CA ILE A 62 20.31 30.15 33.75
C ILE A 62 18.80 30.22 34.04
N PHE A 63 18.12 29.08 34.24
CA PHE A 63 16.72 29.08 34.69
C PHE A 63 16.59 29.51 36.15
N LYS A 64 17.59 29.24 37.00
CA LYS A 64 17.69 29.86 38.34
C LYS A 64 17.92 31.37 38.28
N ILE A 65 18.51 31.89 37.20
CA ILE A 65 18.79 33.32 37.00
C ILE A 65 17.55 34.11 36.52
N TYR A 66 16.62 33.52 35.75
CA TYR A 66 15.32 34.19 35.44
C TYR A 66 14.43 34.40 36.69
N VAL A 67 14.83 33.83 37.82
CA VAL A 67 14.21 33.99 39.15
C VAL A 67 15.06 34.90 40.06
N SER A 68 16.19 35.43 39.54
CA SER A 68 16.99 36.40 40.30
C SER A 68 16.41 37.82 40.15
N PRO A 69 16.37 38.60 41.24
CA PRO A 69 15.75 39.91 41.25
C PRO A 69 16.48 40.87 40.31
N ASP A 70 15.69 41.55 39.48
CA ASP A 70 16.14 42.66 38.62
C ASP A 70 16.38 43.91 39.49
N SER A 71 17.32 44.77 39.08
CA SER A 71 17.68 45.98 39.84
C SER A 71 16.57 47.03 39.86
N ASP A 72 16.41 47.69 41.01
CA ASP A 72 15.27 48.58 41.35
C ASP A 72 14.89 49.59 40.25
N PRO A 73 13.59 49.74 39.93
CA PRO A 73 13.10 50.93 39.26
C PRO A 73 13.28 52.17 40.15
N LYS A 74 13.50 53.33 39.52
CA LYS A 74 13.74 54.62 40.20
C LYS A 74 12.65 54.91 41.24
N SER A 75 13.08 55.38 42.41
CA SER A 75 12.27 55.65 43.59
C SER A 75 10.99 56.44 43.28
N HIS A 76 9.85 55.80 43.47
CA HIS A 76 8.59 56.50 43.71
C HIS A 76 8.50 56.85 45.21
N SER A 77 7.99 58.03 45.54
CA SER A 77 7.74 58.42 46.93
C SER A 77 6.62 57.56 47.51
N MET A 78 6.97 56.60 48.37
CA MET A 78 6.05 55.61 48.93
C MET A 78 5.55 56.01 50.33
N GLN A 79 4.30 55.60 50.63
CA GLN A 79 3.51 55.90 51.84
C GLN A 79 3.73 54.86 52.97
N THR A 80 3.13 55.11 54.14
CA THR A 80 3.11 54.26 55.36
C THR A 80 2.58 52.84 55.12
N ILE A 81 2.85 51.90 56.05
CA ILE A 81 2.37 50.51 55.93
C ILE A 81 0.83 50.50 55.81
N PRO A 82 0.28 49.96 54.71
CA PRO A 82 -1.17 49.94 54.51
C PRO A 82 -1.83 48.93 55.45
N ARG A 83 -2.99 49.28 56.01
CA ARG A 83 -3.75 48.39 56.90
C ARG A 83 -4.40 47.25 56.14
N CYS A 84 -4.64 46.13 56.82
CA CYS A 84 -5.38 45.04 56.21
C CYS A 84 -6.85 45.38 56.01
N ILE A 85 -7.36 45.03 54.82
CA ILE A 85 -8.77 45.10 54.47
C ILE A 85 -9.31 43.66 54.51
N PRO A 86 -10.30 43.34 55.37
CA PRO A 86 -10.81 41.99 55.48
C PRO A 86 -11.49 41.55 54.18
N PHE A 87 -11.09 40.38 53.67
CA PHE A 87 -11.71 39.74 52.52
C PHE A 87 -12.43 38.48 52.98
N ARG A 88 -13.78 38.54 53.02
CA ARG A 88 -14.71 37.46 53.46
C ARG A 88 -14.69 37.05 54.94
N THR A 89 -13.62 37.22 55.70
CA THR A 89 -13.58 36.97 57.16
C THR A 89 -13.88 38.25 57.96
N SER A 90 -14.34 38.12 59.21
CA SER A 90 -14.65 39.28 60.09
C SER A 90 -13.40 39.94 60.70
N HIS A 91 -12.24 39.28 60.64
CA HIS A 91 -10.98 39.75 61.22
C HIS A 91 -9.85 39.59 60.21
N CYS A 92 -9.07 40.66 60.02
CA CYS A 92 -7.79 40.62 59.34
C CYS A 92 -6.70 41.25 60.20
N TYR A 93 -5.56 40.57 60.29
CA TYR A 93 -4.37 41.04 60.97
C TYR A 93 -3.43 41.71 59.96
N THR A 94 -3.09 42.96 60.23
CA THR A 94 -2.14 43.73 59.43
C THR A 94 -0.73 43.18 59.59
N MET A 95 -0.38 42.67 60.78
CA MET A 95 0.93 42.05 61.03
C MET A 95 0.83 40.85 61.98
N ALA A 96 1.61 39.82 61.69
CA ALA A 96 1.93 38.77 62.64
C ALA A 96 3.41 38.86 63.04
N TYR A 97 3.80 38.35 64.21
CA TYR A 97 5.21 38.19 64.52
C TYR A 97 5.50 37.00 65.43
N VAL A 98 6.71 36.47 65.33
CA VAL A 98 7.27 35.47 66.25
C VAL A 98 8.38 36.16 67.04
N PRO A 99 8.23 36.37 68.36
CA PRO A 99 9.32 36.84 69.19
C PRO A 99 10.36 35.72 69.32
N SER A 100 11.63 36.04 69.11
CA SER A 100 12.72 35.12 69.43
C SER A 100 12.83 34.99 70.95
N ILE A 101 12.38 33.87 71.51
CA ILE A 101 12.57 33.58 72.93
C ILE A 101 14.03 33.18 73.14
N GLY A 102 14.87 34.11 73.59
CA GLY A 102 16.28 33.85 73.90
C GLY A 102 16.58 33.99 75.39
N ILE A 103 16.61 32.87 76.14
CA ILE A 103 17.27 32.80 77.45
C ILE A 103 18.74 32.45 77.18
N GLY A 104 19.59 33.47 77.02
CA GLY A 104 21.04 33.31 76.97
C GLY A 104 21.64 33.49 78.36
N SER A 105 21.95 32.40 79.06
CA SER A 105 22.73 32.46 80.30
C SER A 105 24.22 32.44 79.98
N ASN A 106 24.89 33.58 80.06
CA ASN A 106 26.35 33.61 80.21
C ASN A 106 26.75 34.38 81.47
N SER A 107 27.40 33.64 82.36
CA SER A 107 27.97 34.04 83.63
C SER A 107 29.10 35.06 83.45
N SER A 108 28.87 36.28 83.95
CA SER A 108 29.86 37.19 84.61
C SER A 108 29.52 38.69 84.46
N SER A 109 28.26 39.07 84.28
CA SER A 109 27.71 40.34 84.79
C SER A 109 26.19 40.21 84.78
N GLY A 110 25.53 40.47 85.90
CA GLY A 110 24.08 40.27 86.07
C GLY A 110 23.24 41.30 85.33
N GLN A 111 23.35 41.38 84.01
CA GLN A 111 22.41 42.08 83.13
C GLN A 111 22.00 41.15 81.99
N THR A 112 20.89 40.43 82.20
CA THR A 112 20.12 39.81 81.11
C THR A 112 19.54 40.93 80.24
N LYS A 113 20.17 41.19 79.09
CA LYS A 113 19.59 42.06 78.05
C LYS A 113 18.57 41.22 77.27
N THR A 114 17.35 41.11 77.77
CA THR A 114 16.24 40.54 77.01
C THR A 114 15.93 41.49 75.86
N LEU A 115 16.10 41.00 74.63
CA LEU A 115 15.65 41.71 73.45
C LEU A 115 14.12 41.64 73.40
N ASN A 116 13.46 42.77 73.65
CA ASN A 116 12.02 42.84 73.65
C ASN A 116 11.50 43.08 72.23
N VAL A 117 11.47 42.02 71.41
CA VAL A 117 10.98 42.06 70.02
C VAL A 117 9.52 42.53 69.96
N SER A 118 8.71 42.21 70.98
CA SER A 118 7.34 42.74 71.07
C SER A 118 7.35 44.27 71.16
N TYR A 119 8.21 44.87 71.98
CA TYR A 119 8.34 46.33 72.06
C TYR A 119 8.70 46.96 70.70
N TRP A 120 9.50 46.30 69.87
CA TRP A 120 9.82 46.80 68.54
C TRP A 120 8.62 46.82 67.60
N ILE A 121 7.83 45.74 67.60
CA ILE A 121 6.62 45.64 66.78
C ILE A 121 5.55 46.62 67.29
N GLU A 122 5.42 46.78 68.60
CA GLU A 122 4.50 47.73 69.23
C GLU A 122 4.82 49.19 68.85
N GLN A 123 6.08 49.60 68.89
CA GLN A 123 6.49 50.94 68.47
C GLN A 123 6.30 51.14 66.96
N LEU A 124 6.64 50.13 66.16
CA LEU A 124 6.43 50.17 64.71
C LEU A 124 4.93 50.28 64.34
N ALA A 125 4.05 49.66 65.12
CA ALA A 125 2.60 49.79 64.96
C ALA A 125 2.11 51.20 65.27
N ILE A 126 2.63 51.83 66.34
CA ILE A 126 2.30 53.20 66.73
C ILE A 126 2.75 54.20 65.66
N GLU A 127 3.98 54.05 65.14
CA GLU A 127 4.52 54.93 64.08
C GLU A 127 3.71 54.83 62.76
N ASN A 128 3.09 53.68 62.49
CA ASN A 128 2.32 53.43 61.27
C ASN A 128 0.79 53.51 61.46
N ASN A 129 0.29 53.98 62.62
CA ASN A 129 -1.14 54.07 62.94
C ASN A 129 -1.90 52.74 62.82
N ILE A 130 -1.29 51.63 63.23
CA ILE A 130 -1.89 50.29 63.24
C ILE A 130 -2.40 49.99 64.65
N PRO A 131 -3.69 49.65 64.85
CA PRO A 131 -4.19 49.31 66.18
C PRO A 131 -3.67 47.95 66.63
N MET A 132 -3.45 47.79 67.94
CA MET A 132 -2.98 46.53 68.53
C MET A 132 -3.92 45.35 68.29
N SER A 133 -5.20 45.59 67.99
CA SER A 133 -6.16 44.53 67.63
C SER A 133 -5.89 43.87 66.28
N GLU A 134 -5.05 44.48 65.42
CA GLU A 134 -4.66 43.95 64.11
C GLU A 134 -3.28 43.27 64.12
N ILE A 135 -2.72 43.02 65.31
CA ILE A 135 -1.42 42.39 65.49
C ILE A 135 -1.59 41.10 66.28
N ILE A 136 -0.97 40.02 65.79
CA ILE A 136 -0.98 38.71 66.44
C ILE A 136 0.45 38.20 66.66
N SER A 137 0.71 37.58 67.81
CA SER A 137 2.02 37.04 68.17
C SER A 137 1.96 35.52 68.32
N PHE A 138 3.00 34.81 67.90
CA PHE A 138 3.11 33.34 68.02
C PHE A 138 4.37 32.94 68.77
N SER A 139 4.37 31.82 69.49
CA SER A 139 5.53 31.40 70.30
C SER A 139 6.69 30.86 69.47
N SER A 140 6.39 30.29 68.30
CA SER A 140 7.37 29.67 67.41
C SER A 140 7.01 29.86 65.95
N SER A 141 8.00 29.73 65.06
CA SER A 141 7.77 29.71 63.62
C SER A 141 6.86 28.55 63.19
N SER A 142 6.88 27.42 63.91
CA SER A 142 6.00 26.28 63.66
C SER A 142 4.52 26.58 63.95
N GLU A 143 4.22 27.25 65.08
CA GLU A 143 2.85 27.66 65.42
C GLU A 143 2.30 28.73 64.48
N LEU A 144 3.15 29.68 64.08
CA LEU A 144 2.81 30.64 63.03
C LEU A 144 2.45 29.89 61.75
N ASN A 145 3.24 28.89 61.37
CA ASN A 145 2.99 28.12 60.15
C ASN A 145 1.67 27.32 60.23
N GLU A 146 1.35 26.73 61.38
CA GLU A 146 0.10 25.99 61.61
C GLU A 146 -1.12 26.93 61.59
N PHE A 147 -1.03 28.10 62.24
CA PHE A 147 -2.08 29.11 62.21
C PHE A 147 -2.36 29.62 60.79
N LEU A 148 -1.31 29.91 60.03
CA LEU A 148 -1.40 30.38 58.65
C LEU A 148 -1.96 29.28 57.72
N TYR A 149 -1.74 28.00 58.04
CA TYR A 149 -2.34 26.86 57.33
C TYR A 149 -3.85 26.77 57.56
N GLU A 150 -4.30 26.96 58.81
CA GLU A 150 -5.73 26.88 59.15
C GLU A 150 -6.53 28.15 58.75
N ASN A 151 -5.87 29.30 58.64
CA ASN A 151 -6.51 30.61 58.47
C ASN A 151 -5.99 31.36 57.22
N GLU A 152 -6.27 30.83 56.03
CA GLU A 152 -5.90 31.46 54.75
C GLU A 152 -6.41 32.91 54.63
N ASN A 153 -5.56 33.83 54.14
CA ASN A 153 -5.88 35.26 53.89
C ASN A 153 -6.27 36.10 55.11
N THR A 154 -5.99 35.64 56.33
CA THR A 154 -6.29 36.39 57.55
C THR A 154 -5.16 37.32 58.00
N THR A 155 -3.94 37.15 57.48
CA THR A 155 -2.76 37.99 57.78
C THR A 155 -2.10 38.46 56.50
N GLN A 156 -1.66 39.73 56.46
CA GLN A 156 -0.92 40.27 55.30
C GLN A 156 0.52 39.77 55.19
N ALA A 157 1.27 39.81 56.29
CA ALA A 157 2.64 39.30 56.41
C ALA A 157 3.01 39.09 57.89
N ALA A 158 4.03 38.30 58.13
CA ALA A 158 4.56 37.97 59.45
C ALA A 158 6.06 38.27 59.55
N PHE A 159 6.49 38.88 60.66
CA PHE A 159 7.92 39.03 60.99
C PHE A 159 8.39 37.83 61.82
N VAL A 160 9.37 37.09 61.30
CA VAL A 160 9.99 35.96 62.00
C VAL A 160 11.43 36.31 62.33
N PHE A 161 11.75 36.32 63.61
CA PHE A 161 13.12 36.50 64.11
C PHE A 161 13.66 35.11 64.46
N GLU A 162 14.60 34.58 63.67
CA GLU A 162 15.16 33.25 63.90
C GLU A 162 16.12 33.24 65.10
N GLN A 163 16.12 32.13 65.83
CA GLN A 163 16.76 31.98 67.13
C GLN A 163 18.28 31.71 67.05
N GLU A 164 18.80 31.36 65.87
CA GLU A 164 20.17 30.85 65.70
C GLU A 164 21.28 31.91 65.83
N ASN A 165 20.95 33.18 66.09
CA ASN A 165 21.92 34.28 66.07
C ASN A 165 21.83 35.21 67.28
N LEU A 166 21.59 34.66 68.48
CA LEU A 166 21.68 35.44 69.74
C LEU A 166 23.07 36.07 69.97
N ASP A 167 24.14 35.42 69.48
CA ASP A 167 25.51 35.96 69.53
C ASP A 167 25.73 37.09 68.51
N ASP A 168 24.97 37.10 67.42
CA ASP A 168 25.04 38.08 66.32
C ASP A 168 24.29 39.38 66.65
N ILE A 169 23.25 39.33 67.48
CA ILE A 169 22.53 40.53 67.89
C ILE A 169 23.38 41.39 68.84
N ALA A 170 24.30 40.77 69.61
CA ALA A 170 25.26 41.50 70.45
C ALA A 170 26.35 42.20 69.62
N SER A 171 26.71 41.63 68.46
CA SER A 171 27.70 42.14 67.51
C SER A 171 27.16 43.18 66.52
N GLY A 172 25.83 43.37 66.47
CA GLY A 172 25.17 44.34 65.58
C GLY A 172 24.54 43.70 64.33
N ASN A 173 24.55 42.38 64.20
CA ASN A 173 23.93 41.67 63.09
C ASN A 173 22.52 41.24 63.46
N ILE A 174 21.50 41.96 63.00
CA ILE A 174 20.09 41.57 63.20
C ILE A 174 19.59 40.95 61.90
N SER A 175 19.08 39.73 62.00
CA SER A 175 18.40 39.07 60.89
C SER A 175 16.93 38.83 61.19
N PHE A 176 16.08 39.16 60.22
CA PHE A 176 14.65 38.90 60.30
C PHE A 176 14.11 38.47 58.95
N ILE A 177 13.10 37.61 58.99
CA ILE A 177 12.43 37.08 57.81
C ILE A 177 11.04 37.71 57.73
N VAL A 178 10.71 38.29 56.59
CA VAL A 178 9.32 38.68 56.30
C VAL A 178 8.65 37.53 55.56
N GLN A 179 7.77 36.82 56.25
CA GLN A 179 6.91 35.78 55.69
C GLN A 179 5.62 36.39 55.14
N TYR A 180 5.20 36.00 53.94
CA TYR A 180 3.96 36.51 53.34
C TYR A 180 3.18 35.42 52.62
N ASN A 181 1.88 35.67 52.48
CA ASN A 181 0.92 34.73 51.91
C ASN A 181 0.83 34.94 50.39
N GLN A 182 1.01 33.87 49.62
CA GLN A 182 0.70 33.80 48.19
C GLN A 182 -0.09 32.52 47.90
N THR A 183 -1.29 32.40 48.48
CA THR A 183 -2.22 31.30 48.15
C THR A 183 -2.70 31.41 46.70
N LYS A 184 -2.81 30.26 46.05
CA LYS A 184 -3.09 30.10 44.61
C LYS A 184 -4.55 30.31 44.20
N GLN A 185 -5.26 31.23 44.86
CA GLN A 185 -6.59 31.70 44.45
C GLN A 185 -6.57 33.23 44.24
N CYS A 186 -5.83 33.71 43.22
CA CYS A 186 -6.15 35.01 42.61
C CYS A 186 -7.41 34.83 41.71
N ASP A 187 -8.52 34.33 42.27
CA ASP A 187 -9.82 34.13 41.60
C ASP A 187 -10.79 35.28 41.94
N PHE A 188 -10.38 36.51 41.62
CA PHE A 188 -11.22 37.71 41.57
C PHE A 188 -10.71 38.66 40.47
N PRO A 189 -11.55 39.52 39.87
CA PRO A 189 -11.35 40.07 38.52
C PRO A 189 -10.29 41.19 38.42
N SER A 190 -9.36 41.27 39.36
CA SER A 190 -8.29 42.27 39.36
C SER A 190 -6.97 41.63 39.79
N SER A 191 -6.12 41.32 38.80
CA SER A 191 -4.73 40.86 38.95
C SER A 191 -3.81 41.82 39.73
N SER A 192 -4.33 42.96 40.20
CA SER A 192 -3.59 44.01 40.88
C SER A 192 -3.29 43.72 42.37
N PHE A 193 -4.02 42.82 43.04
CA PHE A 193 -3.80 42.58 44.47
C PHE A 193 -2.55 41.75 44.77
N CYS A 194 -2.28 40.72 43.95
CA CYS A 194 -1.13 39.83 44.12
C CYS A 194 0.20 40.60 43.81
N TYR A 195 0.21 41.47 42.79
CA TYR A 195 1.33 42.41 42.54
C TYR A 195 1.47 43.48 43.63
N TYR A 196 0.36 43.95 44.21
CA TYR A 196 0.38 44.95 45.27
C TYR A 196 1.15 44.48 46.51
N GLN A 197 1.01 43.20 46.88
CA GLN A 197 1.70 42.64 48.04
C GLN A 197 3.23 42.59 47.83
N GLU A 198 3.70 42.02 46.72
CA GLU A 198 5.14 41.89 46.46
C GLU A 198 5.83 43.23 46.15
N GLU A 199 5.17 44.10 45.39
CA GLU A 199 5.79 45.32 44.85
C GLU A 199 5.65 46.53 45.78
N TYR A 200 4.62 46.57 46.64
CA TYR A 200 4.34 47.73 47.51
C TYR A 200 4.25 47.40 49.00
N LEU A 201 3.65 46.28 49.41
CA LEU A 201 3.48 45.97 50.84
C LEU A 201 4.80 45.53 51.49
N ILE A 202 5.46 44.51 50.93
CA ILE A 202 6.67 43.91 51.53
C ILE A 202 7.84 44.90 51.62
N PRO A 203 8.18 45.69 50.56
CA PRO A 203 9.22 46.69 50.66
C PRO A 203 8.95 47.76 51.73
N ASN A 204 7.69 48.18 51.90
CA ASN A 204 7.31 49.16 52.92
C ASN A 204 7.44 48.61 54.34
N MET A 205 7.08 47.35 54.57
CA MET A 205 7.27 46.69 55.87
C MET A 205 8.75 46.52 56.22
N ILE A 206 9.57 46.10 55.26
CA ILE A 206 11.03 45.98 55.44
C ILE A 206 11.66 47.34 55.73
N ARG A 207 11.30 48.40 54.98
CA ARG A 207 11.81 49.75 55.21
C ARG A 207 11.43 50.27 56.60
N ALA A 208 10.16 50.13 57.00
CA ALA A 208 9.71 50.61 58.30
C ALA A 208 10.46 49.93 59.46
N MET A 209 10.67 48.61 59.36
CA MET A 209 11.46 47.88 60.35
C MET A 209 12.92 48.32 60.34
N ASN A 210 13.54 48.47 59.16
CA ASN A 210 14.92 48.91 59.02
C ASN A 210 15.13 50.33 59.55
N GLU A 211 14.25 51.29 59.22
CA GLU A 211 14.34 52.66 59.74
C GLU A 211 14.20 52.69 61.26
N TYR A 212 13.26 51.93 61.81
CA TYR A 212 13.07 51.83 63.26
C TYR A 212 14.31 51.26 63.96
N LEU A 213 14.84 50.13 63.46
CA LEU A 213 16.03 49.49 64.01
C LEU A 213 17.27 50.39 63.86
N MET A 214 17.46 51.04 62.71
CA MET A 214 18.60 51.94 62.48
C MET A 214 18.56 53.20 63.35
N ARG A 215 17.38 53.77 63.61
CA ARG A 215 17.24 54.95 64.49
C ARG A 215 17.51 54.62 65.95
N ASN A 216 16.97 53.49 66.44
CA ASN A 216 17.01 53.14 67.86
C ASN A 216 18.29 52.39 68.28
N LEU A 217 19.05 51.83 67.34
CA LEU A 217 20.33 51.16 67.62
C LEU A 217 21.54 52.05 67.33
N THR A 218 21.34 53.37 67.26
CA THR A 218 22.39 54.37 66.96
C THR A 218 23.59 54.25 67.92
N GLY A 219 24.74 53.83 67.39
CA GLY A 219 26.01 53.73 68.13
C GLY A 219 26.85 52.46 67.91
N LYS A 220 26.38 51.49 67.11
CA LYS A 220 27.17 50.33 66.64
C LYS A 220 27.04 50.18 65.12
N ASP A 221 28.05 49.63 64.45
CA ASP A 221 27.94 49.20 63.05
C ASP A 221 26.93 48.04 62.98
N VAL A 222 25.66 48.36 62.72
CA VAL A 222 24.59 47.37 62.65
C VAL A 222 24.45 46.90 61.21
N GLN A 223 24.65 45.60 60.95
CA GLN A 223 24.32 45.00 59.65
C GLN A 223 22.93 44.34 59.75
N LEU A 224 21.99 44.84 58.97
CA LEU A 224 20.64 44.28 58.89
C LEU A 224 20.55 43.30 57.74
N ASN A 225 20.39 42.02 58.05
CA ASN A 225 20.18 40.96 57.05
C ASN A 225 18.71 40.57 57.02
N PHE A 226 17.97 41.05 56.04
CA PHE A 226 16.58 40.63 55.86
C PHE A 226 16.48 39.52 54.81
N SER A 227 15.58 38.57 55.02
CA SER A 227 15.19 37.61 54.00
C SER A 227 13.68 37.65 53.79
N ARG A 228 13.25 37.28 52.58
CA ARG A 228 11.84 37.15 52.24
C ARG A 228 11.54 35.67 52.10
N SER A 229 10.48 35.21 52.73
CA SER A 229 10.04 33.82 52.61
C SER A 229 8.56 33.77 52.30
N ILE A 230 8.15 32.87 51.41
CA ILE A 230 6.74 32.60 51.14
C ILE A 230 6.30 31.55 52.15
N PHE A 231 5.05 31.62 52.62
CA PHE A 231 4.46 30.56 53.43
C PHE A 231 4.72 29.17 52.84
N PRO A 232 5.12 28.15 53.64
CA PRO A 232 5.34 26.80 53.13
C PRO A 232 4.02 26.11 52.75
N HIS A 233 3.57 26.34 51.52
CA HIS A 233 2.67 25.43 50.80
C HIS A 233 3.50 24.34 50.11
N PRO A 234 2.92 23.16 49.78
CA PRO A 234 3.63 22.18 48.95
C PRO A 234 4.21 22.88 47.74
N ALA A 235 5.48 22.64 47.44
CA ALA A 235 6.19 23.27 46.34
C ALA A 235 5.38 23.06 45.05
N ILE A 236 4.66 24.09 44.62
CA ILE A 236 4.05 24.05 43.30
C ILE A 236 5.17 24.42 42.36
N SER A 237 5.77 23.39 41.78
CA SER A 237 6.70 23.51 40.68
C SER A 237 5.98 24.18 39.50
N GLY A 238 5.99 25.52 39.47
CA GLY A 238 5.85 26.30 38.25
C GLY A 238 7.06 26.09 37.31
N GLU A 239 7.73 24.95 37.41
CA GLU A 239 8.91 24.60 36.64
C GLU A 239 8.47 24.20 35.23
N LEU A 240 9.17 24.72 34.23
CA LEU A 240 9.06 24.22 32.87
C LEU A 240 9.41 22.74 32.87
N ASN A 241 8.38 21.91 32.75
CA ASN A 241 8.53 20.48 32.72
C ASN A 241 8.87 20.03 31.30
N ALA A 242 10.07 19.46 31.13
CA ALA A 242 10.57 18.97 29.84
C ALA A 242 9.57 18.05 29.12
N PHE A 243 8.87 17.21 29.88
CA PHE A 243 7.88 16.29 29.34
C PHE A 243 6.62 17.01 28.82
N ARG A 244 6.14 18.06 29.49
CA ARG A 244 4.96 18.81 29.04
C ARG A 244 5.23 19.54 27.72
N GLU A 245 6.40 20.15 27.60
CA GLU A 245 6.75 20.95 26.42
C GLU A 245 7.17 20.07 25.21
N TYR A 246 8.05 19.08 25.43
CA TYR A 246 8.61 18.28 24.33
C TYR A 246 8.00 16.88 24.18
N GLY A 247 7.36 16.34 25.23
CA GLY A 247 6.79 14.99 25.23
C GLY A 247 5.76 14.78 24.12
N PRO A 248 4.69 15.59 24.02
CA PRO A 248 3.70 15.43 22.94
C PRO A 248 4.31 15.40 21.53
N PHE A 249 5.34 16.22 21.27
CA PHE A 249 6.06 16.27 20.00
C PHE A 249 6.90 15.03 19.74
N LEU A 250 7.75 14.65 20.69
CA LEU A 250 8.67 13.52 20.54
C LEU A 250 7.92 12.19 20.48
N LEU A 251 6.85 12.04 21.26
CA LEU A 251 5.96 10.88 21.19
C LEU A 251 5.23 10.79 19.85
N PHE A 252 4.78 11.92 19.29
CA PHE A 252 4.23 11.96 17.93
C PHE A 252 5.25 11.50 16.89
N GLY A 253 6.52 11.94 17.01
CA GLY A 253 7.61 11.54 16.12
C GLY A 253 7.85 10.03 16.07
N VAL A 254 7.79 9.33 17.20
CA VAL A 254 7.92 7.86 17.27
C VAL A 254 6.88 7.16 16.37
N TYR A 255 5.62 7.56 16.51
CA TYR A 255 4.54 6.95 15.74
C TYR A 255 4.56 7.32 14.26
N VAL A 256 4.99 8.54 13.92
CA VAL A 256 5.12 8.96 12.52
C VAL A 256 6.20 8.17 11.80
N LEU A 257 7.34 7.88 12.45
CA LEU A 257 8.38 7.04 11.84
C LEU A 257 7.83 5.64 11.48
N ASN A 258 7.07 5.02 12.39
CA ASN A 258 6.39 3.75 12.11
C ASN A 258 5.36 3.86 10.97
N PHE A 259 4.60 4.96 10.92
CA PHE A 259 3.69 5.24 9.81
C PHE A 259 4.41 5.28 8.45
N VAL A 260 5.59 5.92 8.37
CA VAL A 260 6.39 5.96 7.13
C VAL A 260 6.83 4.56 6.71
N PHE A 261 7.26 3.72 7.66
CA PHE A 261 7.61 2.33 7.37
C PHE A 261 6.42 1.54 6.79
N PHE A 262 5.24 1.63 7.41
CA PHE A 262 4.06 0.91 6.94
C PHE A 262 3.58 1.40 5.58
N LEU A 263 3.60 2.71 5.35
CA LEU A 263 3.34 3.29 4.04
C LEU A 263 4.34 2.75 3.00
N GLY A 264 5.61 2.61 3.38
CA GLY A 264 6.66 2.01 2.55
C GLY A 264 6.36 0.57 2.15
N GLU A 265 5.93 -0.27 3.09
CA GLU A 265 5.59 -1.66 2.81
C GLU A 265 4.37 -1.80 1.87
N LEU A 266 3.31 -1.01 2.11
CA LEU A 266 2.12 -0.99 1.26
C LEU A 266 2.46 -0.54 -0.17
N VAL A 267 3.23 0.53 -0.30
CA VAL A 267 3.59 1.09 -1.61
C VAL A 267 4.56 0.18 -2.35
N ASN A 268 5.54 -0.42 -1.66
CA ASN A 268 6.46 -1.38 -2.29
C ASN A 268 5.71 -2.61 -2.82
N GLU A 269 4.71 -3.12 -2.08
CA GLU A 269 3.92 -4.27 -2.55
C GLU A 269 3.01 -3.91 -3.75
N LYS A 270 2.51 -2.67 -3.78
CA LYS A 270 1.77 -2.10 -4.91
C LYS A 270 2.66 -1.90 -6.14
N GLU A 271 3.85 -1.33 -5.95
CA GLU A 271 4.85 -1.07 -7.00
C GLU A 271 5.32 -2.37 -7.66
N LEU A 272 5.60 -3.41 -6.86
CA LEU A 272 5.97 -4.75 -7.35
C LEU A 272 4.78 -5.56 -7.90
N LYS A 273 3.55 -5.01 -7.88
CA LYS A 273 2.31 -5.67 -8.34
C LYS A 273 1.96 -6.98 -7.62
N LEU A 274 2.56 -7.23 -6.47
CA LEU A 274 2.33 -8.40 -5.62
C LEU A 274 0.86 -8.48 -5.18
N ARG A 275 0.23 -7.32 -4.94
CA ARG A 275 -1.20 -7.22 -4.67
C ARG A 275 -2.07 -7.77 -5.80
N GLU A 276 -1.74 -7.48 -7.05
CA GLU A 276 -2.52 -7.93 -8.21
C GLU A 276 -2.32 -9.42 -8.46
N SER A 277 -1.10 -9.94 -8.27
CA SER A 277 -0.84 -11.39 -8.29
C SER A 277 -1.71 -12.16 -7.28
N MET A 278 -1.81 -11.67 -6.04
CA MET A 278 -2.69 -12.27 -5.03
C MET A 278 -4.17 -12.17 -5.42
N LYS A 279 -4.61 -11.05 -6.02
CA LYS A 279 -5.99 -10.92 -6.52
C LYS A 279 -6.29 -11.91 -7.64
N MET A 280 -5.35 -12.14 -8.57
CA MET A 280 -5.48 -13.14 -9.64
C MET A 280 -5.57 -14.56 -9.06
N ALA A 281 -4.84 -14.84 -7.97
CA ALA A 281 -4.93 -16.10 -7.25
C ALA A 281 -6.25 -16.28 -6.45
N GLY A 282 -7.13 -15.27 -6.41
CA GLY A 282 -8.44 -15.33 -5.75
C GLY A 282 -8.54 -14.61 -4.42
N LEU A 283 -7.54 -13.80 -4.03
CA LEU A 283 -7.61 -12.99 -2.81
C LEU A 283 -8.56 -11.79 -2.98
N GLY A 284 -9.53 -11.65 -2.07
CA GLY A 284 -10.41 -10.48 -2.02
C GLY A 284 -9.72 -9.22 -1.52
N GLN A 285 -10.15 -8.05 -1.98
CA GLN A 285 -9.59 -6.75 -1.56
C GLN A 285 -9.75 -6.49 -0.05
N ALA A 286 -10.91 -6.83 0.53
CA ALA A 286 -11.15 -6.67 1.97
C ALA A 286 -10.19 -7.54 2.80
N MET A 287 -9.93 -8.77 2.35
CA MET A 287 -9.00 -9.68 3.03
C MET A 287 -7.58 -9.10 3.03
N TYR A 288 -7.11 -8.63 1.88
CA TYR A 288 -5.81 -7.94 1.76
C TYR A 288 -5.67 -6.80 2.78
N MET A 289 -6.62 -5.85 2.80
CA MET A 289 -6.56 -4.71 3.72
C MET A 289 -6.61 -5.15 5.18
N SER A 290 -7.47 -6.12 5.52
CA SER A 290 -7.58 -6.64 6.90
C SER A 290 -6.29 -7.31 7.39
N THR A 291 -5.61 -8.08 6.53
CA THR A 291 -4.37 -8.78 6.91
C THR A 291 -3.23 -7.81 7.19
N TRP A 292 -3.11 -6.74 6.40
CA TRP A 292 -2.16 -5.67 6.65
C TRP A 292 -2.51 -4.86 7.89
N PHE A 293 -3.80 -4.51 8.05
CA PHE A 293 -4.28 -3.82 9.25
C PHE A 293 -3.92 -4.59 10.52
N VAL A 294 -4.16 -5.90 10.57
CA VAL A 294 -3.81 -6.76 11.72
C VAL A 294 -2.29 -6.80 11.95
N THR A 295 -1.49 -6.85 10.89
CA THR A 295 -0.01 -6.87 11.03
C THR A 295 0.49 -5.55 11.64
N PHE A 296 0.03 -4.42 11.10
CA PHE A 296 0.40 -3.09 11.60
C PHE A 296 -0.16 -2.83 13.00
N PHE A 297 -1.35 -3.32 13.30
CA PHE A 297 -1.99 -3.25 14.62
C PHE A 297 -1.10 -3.86 15.70
N VAL A 298 -0.61 -5.09 15.48
CA VAL A 298 0.26 -5.78 16.43
C VAL A 298 1.61 -5.08 16.56
N SER A 299 2.20 -4.60 15.45
CA SER A 299 3.45 -3.85 15.47
C SER A 299 3.34 -2.55 16.27
N MET A 300 2.25 -1.78 16.09
CA MET A 300 2.01 -0.55 16.87
C MET A 300 1.67 -0.79 18.33
N LEU A 301 0.97 -1.88 18.64
CA LEU A 301 0.77 -2.30 20.02
C LEU A 301 2.11 -2.56 20.71
N LEU A 302 3.02 -3.28 20.05
CA LEU A 302 4.36 -3.52 20.58
C LEU A 302 5.12 -2.20 20.80
N THR A 303 5.09 -1.27 19.84
CA THR A 303 5.69 0.06 20.02
C THR A 303 5.09 0.82 21.21
N SER A 304 3.76 0.78 21.38
CA SER A 304 3.07 1.45 22.48
C SER A 304 3.51 0.89 23.84
N PHE A 305 3.63 -0.43 23.96
CA PHE A 305 4.13 -1.08 25.17
C PHE A 305 5.61 -0.74 25.44
N LEU A 306 6.46 -0.75 24.42
CA LEU A 306 7.87 -0.36 24.56
C LEU A 306 8.01 1.09 25.04
N LEU A 307 7.19 1.99 24.50
CA LEU A 307 7.21 3.40 24.85
C LEU A 307 6.78 3.63 26.31
N ILE A 308 5.76 2.91 26.79
CA ILE A 308 5.34 2.92 28.19
C ILE A 308 6.44 2.32 29.09
N ALA A 309 7.04 1.19 28.69
CA ALA A 309 8.09 0.53 29.46
C ALA A 309 9.34 1.43 29.62
N PHE A 310 9.83 2.04 28.54
CA PHE A 310 10.95 2.98 28.62
C PHE A 310 10.58 4.26 29.36
N GLY A 311 9.36 4.78 29.17
CA GLY A 311 8.85 5.93 29.90
C GLY A 311 8.81 5.71 31.42
N ALA A 312 8.35 4.54 31.85
CA ALA A 312 8.36 4.15 33.27
C ALA A 312 9.78 3.90 33.79
N ALA A 313 10.67 3.29 32.99
CA ALA A 313 12.06 3.06 33.37
C ALA A 313 12.82 4.37 33.66
N PHE A 314 12.56 5.45 32.91
CA PHE A 314 13.14 6.78 33.15
C PHE A 314 12.44 7.61 34.24
N GLN A 315 11.44 7.05 34.94
CA GLN A 315 10.76 7.70 36.07
C GLN A 315 10.18 9.09 35.73
N PHE A 316 9.46 9.21 34.61
CA PHE A 316 8.71 10.44 34.33
C PHE A 316 7.43 10.50 35.17
N GLU A 317 7.17 11.65 35.80
CA GLU A 317 5.97 11.93 36.60
C GLU A 317 4.67 11.69 35.81
N PHE A 318 4.69 11.94 34.49
CA PHE A 318 3.60 11.62 33.60
C PHE A 318 3.12 10.15 33.73
N TYR A 319 4.05 9.18 33.71
CA TYR A 319 3.70 7.75 33.75
C TYR A 319 3.43 7.25 35.17
N LEU A 320 4.02 7.90 36.19
CA LEU A 320 3.90 7.50 37.59
C LEU A 320 2.61 8.03 38.23
N SER A 321 2.24 9.28 37.93
CA SER A 321 1.09 9.96 38.56
C SER A 321 -0.21 9.73 37.80
N THR A 322 -0.17 9.46 36.50
CA THR A 322 -1.37 9.29 35.66
C THR A 322 -1.81 7.83 35.60
N ALA A 323 -3.13 7.58 35.62
CA ALA A 323 -3.66 6.22 35.50
C ALA A 323 -3.26 5.53 34.17
N PHE A 324 -2.82 4.27 34.25
CA PHE A 324 -2.35 3.48 33.10
C PHE A 324 -3.29 3.50 31.89
N GLY A 325 -4.59 3.34 32.14
CA GLY A 325 -5.60 3.28 31.09
C GLY A 325 -5.69 4.56 30.25
N ASN A 326 -5.42 5.73 30.82
CA ASN A 326 -5.58 7.01 30.13
C ASN A 326 -4.53 7.20 29.02
N TYR A 327 -3.25 6.96 29.32
CA TYR A 327 -2.21 7.06 28.29
C TYR A 327 -2.21 5.85 27.34
N PHE A 328 -2.45 4.62 27.83
CA PHE A 328 -2.48 3.43 26.98
C PHE A 328 -3.56 3.52 25.89
N LEU A 329 -4.79 3.90 26.26
CA LEU A 329 -5.87 4.07 25.28
C LEU A 329 -5.60 5.21 24.30
N THR A 330 -5.03 6.32 24.76
CA THR A 330 -4.66 7.43 23.90
C THR A 330 -3.64 7.00 22.84
N PHE A 331 -2.61 6.26 23.24
CA PHE A 331 -1.56 5.75 22.35
C PHE A 331 -2.09 4.70 21.37
N TRP A 332 -2.93 3.79 21.85
CA TRP A 332 -3.52 2.74 21.05
C TRP A 332 -4.51 3.27 20.00
N ILE A 333 -5.43 4.16 20.39
CA ILE A 333 -6.39 4.77 19.46
C ILE A 333 -5.68 5.63 18.41
N PHE A 334 -4.65 6.38 18.83
CA PHE A 334 -3.85 7.16 17.89
C PHE A 334 -3.11 6.26 16.88
N SER A 335 -2.60 5.11 17.33
CA SER A 335 -2.01 4.11 16.44
C SER A 335 -3.00 3.59 15.40
N MET A 336 -4.26 3.35 15.78
CA MET A 336 -5.32 2.94 14.85
C MET A 336 -5.57 4.00 13.78
N ALA A 337 -5.60 5.27 14.19
CA ALA A 337 -5.79 6.37 13.29
C ALA A 337 -4.66 6.44 12.25
N LEU A 338 -3.40 6.34 12.67
CA LEU A 338 -2.26 6.38 11.75
C LEU A 338 -2.24 5.21 10.76
N ILE A 339 -2.68 4.01 11.15
CA ILE A 339 -2.82 2.89 10.22
C ILE A 339 -3.84 3.24 9.13
N CYS A 340 -4.98 3.83 9.49
CA CYS A 340 -5.99 4.25 8.52
C CYS A 340 -5.44 5.32 7.56
N TRP A 341 -4.69 6.29 8.07
CA TRP A 341 -4.01 7.29 7.26
C TRP A 341 -2.95 6.67 6.34
N ALA A 342 -2.23 5.63 6.77
CA ALA A 342 -1.27 4.92 5.92
C ALA A 342 -1.95 4.29 4.70
N PHE A 343 -3.11 3.66 4.90
CA PHE A 343 -3.91 3.15 3.78
C PHE A 343 -4.36 4.26 2.85
N LEU A 344 -4.84 5.40 3.39
CA LEU A 344 -5.25 6.54 2.56
C LEU A 344 -4.07 7.05 1.70
N PHE A 345 -2.92 7.34 2.30
CA PHE A 345 -1.76 7.86 1.57
C PHE A 345 -1.19 6.86 0.56
N SER A 346 -1.29 5.55 0.83
CA SER A 346 -0.86 4.50 -0.12
C SER A 346 -1.63 4.53 -1.45
N THR A 347 -2.83 5.12 -1.46
CA THR A 347 -3.60 5.28 -2.70
C THR A 347 -3.00 6.36 -3.61
N PHE A 348 -2.44 7.42 -3.02
CA PHE A 348 -1.87 8.57 -3.72
C PHE A 348 -0.40 8.40 -4.11
N THR A 349 0.33 7.49 -3.44
CA THR A 349 1.75 7.25 -3.69
C THR A 349 1.96 6.07 -4.64
N PRO A 350 2.34 6.30 -5.91
CA PRO A 350 2.62 5.22 -6.85
C PRO A 350 3.97 4.54 -6.63
N LYS A 351 4.98 5.27 -6.15
CA LYS A 351 6.37 4.80 -6.03
C LYS A 351 6.87 4.79 -4.60
N SER A 352 7.62 3.77 -4.22
CA SER A 352 8.22 3.64 -2.87
C SER A 352 9.20 4.76 -2.55
N SER A 353 9.92 5.30 -3.55
CA SER A 353 10.83 6.43 -3.36
C SER A 353 10.14 7.72 -2.89
N GLN A 354 8.81 7.85 -3.11
CA GLN A 354 8.05 9.04 -2.71
C GLN A 354 7.59 9.00 -1.24
N VAL A 355 7.65 7.84 -0.60
CA VAL A 355 7.10 7.59 0.74
C VAL A 355 7.75 8.47 1.80
N ASN A 356 9.08 8.63 1.76
CA ASN A 356 9.81 9.45 2.73
C ASN A 356 9.39 10.92 2.68
N TYR A 357 9.17 11.48 1.48
CA TYR A 357 8.71 12.85 1.32
C TYR A 357 7.29 13.04 1.86
N VAL A 358 6.38 12.11 1.56
CA VAL A 358 5.01 12.14 2.09
C VAL A 358 5.01 12.04 3.62
N GLY A 359 5.84 11.16 4.17
CA GLY A 359 6.07 11.04 5.61
C GLY A 359 6.55 12.32 6.26
N PHE A 360 7.56 12.97 5.66
CA PHE A 360 8.14 14.21 6.15
C PHE A 360 7.15 15.38 6.11
N VAL A 361 6.39 15.51 5.02
CA VAL A 361 5.34 16.53 4.91
C VAL A 361 4.24 16.29 5.94
N PHE A 362 3.81 15.03 6.12
CA PHE A 362 2.84 14.65 7.14
C PHE A 362 3.34 14.99 8.55
N PHE A 363 4.63 14.76 8.83
CA PHE A 363 5.26 15.10 10.10
C PHE A 363 5.26 16.61 10.35
N ILE A 364 5.77 17.42 9.42
CA ILE A 364 5.87 18.88 9.59
C ILE A 364 4.49 19.51 9.73
N VAL A 365 3.58 19.22 8.79
CA VAL A 365 2.23 19.81 8.81
C VAL A 365 1.46 19.32 10.04
N GLY A 366 1.57 18.02 10.35
CA GLY A 366 0.96 17.43 11.54
C GLY A 366 1.46 18.05 12.84
N TYR A 367 2.76 18.35 12.92
CA TYR A 367 3.38 19.02 14.07
C TYR A 367 2.94 20.47 14.20
N LEU A 368 3.01 21.28 13.13
CA LEU A 368 2.64 22.69 13.17
C LEU A 368 1.18 22.90 13.59
N ILE A 369 0.29 22.02 13.13
CA ILE A 369 -1.13 22.08 13.53
C ILE A 369 -1.28 21.56 14.96
N ALA A 370 -0.59 20.48 15.35
CA ALA A 370 -0.69 19.91 16.69
C ALA A 370 -0.14 20.85 17.79
N SER A 371 0.97 21.55 17.55
CA SER A 371 1.55 22.50 18.52
C SER A 371 0.67 23.72 18.78
N SER A 372 -0.27 24.03 17.88
CA SER A 372 -1.28 25.07 18.13
C SER A 372 -2.37 24.64 19.11
N SER A 373 -2.45 23.35 19.46
CA SER A 373 -3.52 22.78 20.28
C SER A 373 -3.71 23.45 21.65
N PRO A 374 -2.66 23.76 22.45
CA PRO A 374 -2.83 24.46 23.72
C PRO A 374 -3.53 25.81 23.57
N TYR A 375 -3.29 26.52 22.47
CA TYR A 375 -3.95 27.80 22.17
C TYR A 375 -5.38 27.61 21.66
N VAL A 376 -5.61 26.61 20.80
CA VAL A 376 -6.93 26.37 20.19
C VAL A 376 -7.95 25.85 21.21
N TYR A 377 -7.51 24.98 22.12
CA TYR A 377 -8.37 24.28 23.10
C TYR A 377 -8.18 24.74 24.54
N GLY A 378 -7.21 25.62 24.80
CA GLY A 378 -6.98 26.19 26.12
C GLY A 378 -8.07 27.18 26.54
N THR A 379 -8.09 27.44 27.85
CA THR A 379 -9.01 28.36 28.51
C THR A 379 -8.21 29.30 29.41
N ASP A 380 -8.63 30.56 29.47
CA ASP A 380 -8.19 31.53 30.47
C ASP A 380 -8.50 31.05 31.89
N SER A 381 -7.89 31.69 32.89
CA SER A 381 -8.18 31.50 34.32
C SER A 381 -9.67 31.64 34.65
N SER A 382 -10.41 32.46 33.89
CA SER A 382 -11.87 32.62 34.01
C SER A 382 -12.71 31.49 33.38
N GLY A 383 -12.08 30.45 32.82
CA GLY A 383 -12.73 29.34 32.12
C GLY A 383 -13.26 29.68 30.72
N LYS A 384 -12.98 30.89 30.21
CA LYS A 384 -13.31 31.28 28.84
C LYS A 384 -12.27 30.73 27.86
N PRO A 385 -12.68 30.21 26.69
CA PRO A 385 -11.73 29.74 25.69
C PRO A 385 -10.86 30.88 25.13
N TYR A 386 -9.56 30.62 24.92
CA TYR A 386 -8.64 31.60 24.30
C TYR A 386 -9.08 32.01 22.89
N LEU A 387 -9.72 31.08 22.17
CA LEU A 387 -10.23 31.32 20.83
C LEU A 387 -11.52 32.15 20.89
N LYS A 388 -11.62 33.20 20.06
CA LYS A 388 -12.85 33.98 19.91
C LYS A 388 -13.99 33.12 19.39
N SER A 389 -15.23 33.45 19.77
CA SER A 389 -16.44 32.69 19.40
C SER A 389 -16.59 32.47 17.89
N ASP A 390 -16.23 33.45 17.07
CA ASP A 390 -16.33 33.39 15.60
C ASP A 390 -15.42 32.31 14.97
N LEU A 391 -14.35 31.94 15.68
CA LEU A 391 -13.35 30.99 15.21
C LEU A 391 -13.55 29.57 15.76
N PHE A 392 -14.62 29.29 16.50
CA PHE A 392 -14.87 27.97 17.10
C PHE A 392 -14.95 26.82 16.08
N PHE A 393 -15.28 27.09 14.82
CA PHE A 393 -15.26 26.06 13.77
C PHE A 393 -13.85 25.46 13.56
N LEU A 394 -12.78 26.23 13.81
CA LEU A 394 -11.39 25.75 13.68
C LEU A 394 -11.08 24.61 14.66
N ARG A 395 -11.75 24.56 15.83
CA ARG A 395 -11.65 23.45 16.78
C ARG A 395 -12.09 22.14 16.14
N TYR A 396 -13.23 22.15 15.48
CA TYR A 396 -13.74 20.95 14.82
C TYR A 396 -12.90 20.56 13.59
N LEU A 397 -12.40 21.55 12.83
CA LEU A 397 -11.52 21.30 11.69
C LEU A 397 -10.20 20.64 12.12
N PHE A 398 -9.56 21.17 13.17
CA PHE A 398 -8.30 20.63 13.66
C PHE A 398 -8.48 19.27 14.33
N ALA A 399 -9.64 19.02 14.97
CA ALA A 399 -9.98 17.72 15.54
C ALA A 399 -10.10 16.59 14.50
N LEU A 400 -10.28 16.90 13.21
CA LEU A 400 -10.24 15.90 12.14
C LEU A 400 -8.85 15.31 11.91
N ILE A 401 -7.79 16.01 12.33
CA ILE A 401 -6.40 15.57 12.20
C ILE A 401 -6.00 14.86 13.49
N PRO A 402 -5.73 13.54 13.49
CA PRO A 402 -5.48 12.79 14.73
C PRO A 402 -4.29 13.28 15.55
N SER A 403 -3.29 13.91 14.92
CA SER A 403 -2.11 14.46 15.63
C SER A 403 -2.48 15.55 16.63
N THR A 404 -3.53 16.34 16.35
CA THR A 404 -3.95 17.45 17.23
C THR A 404 -4.60 16.91 18.50
N MET A 405 -5.48 15.91 18.37
CA MET A 405 -6.17 15.27 19.48
C MET A 405 -5.21 14.44 20.34
N PHE A 406 -4.25 13.78 19.72
CA PHE A 406 -3.17 13.11 20.43
C PHE A 406 -2.32 14.10 21.23
N TYR A 407 -1.87 15.18 20.60
CA TYR A 407 -1.07 16.21 21.25
C TYR A 407 -1.82 16.83 22.44
N LYS A 408 -3.09 17.21 22.24
CA LYS A 408 -3.96 17.70 23.31
C LYS A 408 -4.03 16.72 24.49
N GLY A 409 -4.34 15.46 24.20
CA GLY A 409 -4.50 14.45 25.24
C GLY A 409 -3.24 14.26 26.07
N VAL A 410 -2.07 14.18 25.43
CA VAL A 410 -0.78 14.05 26.13
C VAL A 410 -0.44 15.31 26.91
N TYR A 411 -0.66 16.49 26.33
CA TYR A 411 -0.38 17.79 26.97
C TYR A 411 -1.24 18.01 28.22
N ASP A 412 -2.55 17.75 28.13
CA ASP A 412 -3.48 17.88 29.24
C ASP A 412 -3.06 16.91 30.37
N MET A 413 -2.83 15.63 30.06
CA MET A 413 -2.37 14.63 31.04
C MET A 413 -1.03 15.02 31.69
N ALA A 414 -0.07 15.56 30.92
CA ALA A 414 1.20 16.05 31.45
C ALA A 414 1.03 17.24 32.40
N THR A 415 0.09 18.13 32.11
CA THR A 415 -0.20 19.30 32.96
C THR A 415 -0.78 18.88 34.32
N TYR A 416 -1.68 17.90 34.34
CA TYR A 416 -2.23 17.34 35.58
C TYR A 416 -1.19 16.53 36.37
N ALA A 417 -0.30 15.80 35.69
CA ALA A 417 0.77 15.05 36.35
C ALA A 417 1.70 15.94 37.20
N ILE A 418 1.97 17.16 36.73
CA ILE A 418 2.79 18.16 37.44
C ILE A 418 2.07 18.70 38.68
N SER A 419 0.74 18.73 38.66
CA SER A 419 -0.08 19.24 39.77
C SER A 419 -0.14 18.27 40.97
N GLY A 420 0.66 17.19 40.98
CA GLY A 420 0.75 16.18 42.04
C GLY A 420 -0.37 15.14 42.01
N HIS A 421 -1.58 15.53 41.63
CA HIS A 421 -2.72 14.64 41.41
C HIS A 421 -2.87 14.38 39.90
N GLY A 422 -2.09 13.43 39.36
CA GLY A 422 -2.19 13.05 37.94
C GLY A 422 -3.61 12.64 37.54
N LEU A 423 -3.90 12.65 36.24
CA LEU A 423 -5.28 12.46 35.76
C LEU A 423 -5.80 11.05 36.07
N THR A 424 -6.82 10.97 36.93
CA THR A 424 -7.47 9.70 37.31
C THR A 424 -8.41 9.20 36.21
N TRP A 425 -8.84 7.93 36.30
CA TRP A 425 -9.75 7.34 35.29
C TRP A 425 -11.16 7.94 35.32
N SER A 426 -11.66 8.37 36.49
CA SER A 426 -12.99 8.98 36.63
C SER A 426 -13.02 10.41 36.07
N GLU A 427 -11.96 11.18 36.28
CA GLU A 427 -11.90 12.60 35.93
C GLU A 427 -11.69 12.86 34.43
N ARG A 428 -11.32 11.84 33.65
CA ARG A 428 -11.04 11.93 32.20
C ARG A 428 -12.11 12.62 31.35
N SER A 429 -13.37 12.58 31.80
CA SER A 429 -14.52 13.15 31.10
C SER A 429 -14.92 14.54 31.61
N SER A 430 -14.50 14.89 32.83
CA SER A 430 -15.01 16.03 33.59
C SER A 430 -13.93 17.06 33.96
N TYR A 431 -12.65 16.77 33.73
CA TYR A 431 -11.53 17.66 34.10
C TYR A 431 -11.52 19.01 33.34
N THR A 432 -12.16 19.09 32.17
CA THR A 432 -12.27 20.34 31.42
C THR A 432 -13.62 20.47 30.75
N LYS A 433 -14.14 21.70 30.72
CA LYS A 433 -15.34 22.06 29.94
C LYS A 433 -15.04 22.12 28.44
N THR A 434 -13.77 22.30 28.05
CA THR A 434 -13.33 22.44 26.65
C THR A 434 -12.59 21.20 26.18
N PHE A 435 -13.33 20.28 25.55
CA PHE A 435 -12.83 19.02 24.95
C PHE A 435 -12.08 18.12 25.95
N PRO A 436 -12.79 17.31 26.74
CA PRO A 436 -12.16 16.31 27.60
C PRO A 436 -11.52 15.18 26.80
N LEU A 437 -10.65 14.41 27.46
CA LEU A 437 -9.87 13.30 26.89
C LEU A 437 -10.76 12.25 26.19
N THR A 438 -11.94 11.97 26.75
CA THR A 438 -12.92 11.05 26.14
C THR A 438 -13.41 11.55 24.78
N THR A 439 -13.60 12.86 24.63
CA THR A 439 -14.00 13.47 23.37
C THR A 439 -12.87 13.38 22.35
N CYS A 440 -11.61 13.55 22.76
CA CYS A 440 -10.45 13.34 21.89
C CYS A 440 -10.43 11.90 21.34
N TRP A 441 -10.70 10.89 22.16
CA TRP A 441 -10.79 9.49 21.72
C TRP A 441 -11.91 9.27 20.71
N VAL A 442 -13.10 9.80 20.96
CA VAL A 442 -14.25 9.69 20.04
C VAL A 442 -13.92 10.32 18.68
N TRP A 443 -13.31 11.50 18.64
CA TRP A 443 -12.89 12.13 17.39
C TRP A 443 -11.81 11.33 16.66
N MET A 444 -10.82 10.78 17.35
CA MET A 444 -9.82 9.92 16.71
C MET A 444 -10.42 8.63 16.14
N ILE A 445 -11.34 7.97 16.86
CA ILE A 445 -12.04 6.78 16.36
C ILE A 445 -12.89 7.12 15.14
N TRP A 446 -13.67 8.21 15.22
CA TRP A 446 -14.53 8.62 14.12
C TRP A 446 -13.68 8.95 12.88
N THR A 447 -12.68 9.80 13.01
CA THR A 447 -11.78 10.15 11.89
C THR A 447 -11.10 8.93 11.29
N SER A 448 -10.71 7.93 12.10
CA SER A 448 -10.16 6.66 11.61
C SER A 448 -11.13 5.93 10.67
N ILE A 449 -12.41 5.85 11.05
CA ILE A 449 -13.45 5.21 10.22
C ILE A 449 -13.69 6.00 8.93
N VAL A 450 -13.81 7.34 9.00
CA VAL A 450 -13.94 8.20 7.80
C VAL A 450 -12.80 7.94 6.83
N VAL A 451 -11.56 8.02 7.33
CA VAL A 451 -10.34 7.91 6.54
C VAL A 451 -10.22 6.52 5.93
N MET A 452 -10.59 5.46 6.66
CA MET A 452 -10.60 4.09 6.12
C MET A 452 -11.63 3.92 5.00
N VAL A 453 -12.86 4.43 5.18
CA VAL A 453 -13.90 4.39 4.13
C VAL A 453 -13.44 5.18 2.90
N LEU A 454 -12.85 6.36 3.12
CA LEU A 454 -12.28 7.18 2.06
C LEU A 454 -11.13 6.46 1.33
N ALA A 455 -10.25 5.76 2.07
CA ALA A 455 -9.16 5.00 1.50
C ALA A 455 -9.68 3.87 0.58
N VAL A 456 -10.68 3.11 1.03
CA VAL A 456 -11.31 2.05 0.22
C VAL A 456 -12.01 2.64 -1.02
N TYR A 457 -12.68 3.78 -0.86
CA TYR A 457 -13.33 4.47 -1.98
C TYR A 457 -12.31 4.94 -3.03
N LEU A 458 -11.26 5.65 -2.59
CA LEU A 458 -10.23 6.21 -3.47
C LEU A 458 -9.38 5.12 -4.14
N ASP A 459 -9.07 4.03 -3.46
CA ASP A 459 -8.33 2.90 -4.04
C ASP A 459 -9.07 2.24 -5.22
N ASN A 460 -10.41 2.34 -5.24
CA ASN A 460 -11.25 1.82 -6.31
C ASN A 460 -11.51 2.82 -7.46
N VAL A 461 -11.42 4.12 -7.16
CA VAL A 461 -11.74 5.22 -8.11
C VAL A 461 -10.47 5.77 -8.77
N LEU A 462 -9.37 5.88 -8.02
CA LEU A 462 -8.11 6.43 -8.53
C LEU A 462 -7.45 5.49 -9.54
N PRO A 463 -6.80 6.05 -10.57
CA PRO A 463 -6.18 5.26 -11.62
C PRO A 463 -4.92 4.54 -11.11
N ASN A 464 -4.99 3.21 -10.97
CA ASN A 464 -3.80 2.37 -10.93
C ASN A 464 -3.42 1.98 -12.36
N GLU A 465 -2.11 1.87 -12.67
CA GLU A 465 -1.59 1.70 -14.05
C GLU A 465 -2.23 0.55 -14.86
N PHE A 466 -2.78 -0.47 -14.20
CA PHE A 466 -3.43 -1.63 -14.83
C PHE A 466 -4.78 -2.01 -14.20
N GLY A 467 -5.23 -1.29 -13.17
CA GLY A 467 -6.47 -1.63 -12.45
C GLY A 467 -7.71 -1.12 -13.18
N SER A 468 -8.78 -1.93 -13.20
CA SER A 468 -10.07 -1.48 -13.76
C SER A 468 -10.67 -0.35 -12.91
N ARG A 469 -10.82 0.84 -13.49
CA ARG A 469 -11.48 1.99 -12.84
C ARG A 469 -12.96 1.70 -12.62
N LEU A 470 -13.44 1.87 -11.39
CA LEU A 470 -14.87 2.03 -11.16
C LEU A 470 -15.25 3.51 -11.34
N PRO A 471 -16.43 3.82 -11.89
CA PRO A 471 -16.89 5.20 -11.98
C PRO A 471 -17.00 5.82 -10.58
N TRP A 472 -16.80 7.13 -10.44
CA TRP A 472 -16.86 7.82 -9.14
C TRP A 472 -18.19 7.58 -8.40
N TYR A 473 -19.29 7.46 -9.13
CA TYR A 473 -20.62 7.16 -8.59
C TYR A 473 -20.89 5.66 -8.37
N TYR A 474 -19.89 4.78 -8.46
CA TYR A 474 -20.12 3.33 -8.30
C TYR A 474 -20.83 2.93 -7.00
N PRO A 475 -20.59 3.58 -5.83
CA PRO A 475 -21.29 3.22 -4.60
C PRO A 475 -22.79 3.56 -4.66
N PHE A 476 -23.22 4.46 -5.54
CA PHE A 476 -24.63 4.81 -5.71
C PHE A 476 -25.30 4.04 -6.86
N SER A 477 -24.54 3.21 -7.58
CA SER A 477 -25.08 2.41 -8.68
C SER A 477 -25.78 1.16 -8.14
N LYS A 478 -27.05 0.96 -8.54
CA LYS A 478 -27.81 -0.27 -8.26
C LYS A 478 -27.07 -1.54 -8.72
N TYR A 479 -26.24 -1.42 -9.77
CA TYR A 479 -25.44 -2.52 -10.30
C TYR A 479 -24.38 -3.04 -9.31
N TYR A 480 -23.84 -2.18 -8.45
CA TYR A 480 -22.83 -2.56 -7.45
C TYR A 480 -23.45 -3.36 -6.30
N TRP A 481 -24.57 -2.86 -5.74
CA TRP A 481 -25.22 -3.49 -4.58
C TRP A 481 -26.03 -4.74 -4.92
N PHE A 482 -26.72 -4.75 -6.06
CA PHE A 482 -27.58 -5.87 -6.43
C PHE A 482 -26.88 -6.88 -7.33
N GLY A 483 -25.71 -6.55 -7.88
CA GLY A 483 -25.00 -7.33 -8.88
C GLY A 483 -25.82 -7.46 -10.17
N GLY A 484 -25.18 -7.45 -11.33
CA GLY A 484 -25.85 -7.69 -12.62
C GLY A 484 -26.45 -9.10 -12.80
N LYS A 485 -26.88 -9.78 -11.73
CA LYS A 485 -27.36 -11.16 -11.71
C LYS A 485 -28.53 -11.41 -12.68
N ILE A 486 -29.31 -10.39 -13.05
CA ILE A 486 -30.48 -10.56 -13.94
C ILE A 486 -30.09 -10.51 -15.42
N ALA A 487 -29.18 -9.60 -15.81
CA ALA A 487 -28.73 -9.47 -17.20
C ALA A 487 -27.74 -10.57 -17.60
N ALA A 488 -26.81 -10.92 -16.70
CA ALA A 488 -25.86 -12.02 -16.90
C ALA A 488 -26.59 -13.38 -16.99
N LYS A 489 -27.59 -13.62 -16.12
CA LYS A 489 -28.38 -14.87 -16.14
C LYS A 489 -29.25 -15.02 -17.39
N ARG A 490 -29.70 -13.91 -18.02
CA ARG A 490 -30.41 -13.93 -19.31
C ARG A 490 -29.48 -14.29 -20.47
N ARG A 491 -28.28 -13.69 -20.54
CA ARG A 491 -27.24 -14.05 -21.53
C ARG A 491 -26.69 -15.45 -21.33
N HIS A 492 -26.46 -15.87 -20.08
CA HIS A 492 -26.02 -17.21 -19.71
C HIS A 492 -27.05 -18.27 -20.12
N ARG A 493 -28.34 -18.01 -19.91
CA ARG A 493 -29.42 -18.90 -20.41
C ARG A 493 -29.45 -19.00 -21.93
N GLN A 494 -29.21 -17.91 -22.67
CA GLN A 494 -29.17 -17.94 -24.15
C GLN A 494 -27.95 -18.70 -24.69
N LEU A 495 -26.78 -18.54 -24.07
CA LEU A 495 -25.58 -19.27 -24.47
C LEU A 495 -25.64 -20.75 -24.06
N GLN A 496 -26.13 -21.07 -22.87
CA GLN A 496 -26.37 -22.45 -22.45
C GLN A 496 -27.47 -23.13 -23.26
N SER A 497 -28.56 -22.43 -23.60
CA SER A 497 -29.59 -23.00 -24.47
C SER A 497 -29.02 -23.34 -25.84
N ASN A 498 -28.11 -22.51 -26.38
CA ASN A 498 -27.49 -22.78 -27.67
C ASN A 498 -26.48 -23.95 -27.60
N VAL A 499 -25.70 -24.06 -26.52
CA VAL A 499 -24.79 -25.21 -26.32
C VAL A 499 -25.59 -26.52 -26.09
N GLN A 500 -26.66 -26.49 -25.30
CA GLN A 500 -27.54 -27.66 -25.10
C GLN A 500 -28.31 -28.02 -26.37
N LEU A 501 -28.83 -27.04 -27.12
CA LEU A 501 -29.53 -27.27 -28.38
C LEU A 501 -28.59 -27.90 -29.41
N ASN A 502 -27.34 -27.42 -29.50
CA ASN A 502 -26.34 -28.02 -30.39
C ASN A 502 -25.96 -29.45 -29.95
N SER A 503 -25.87 -29.71 -28.63
CA SER A 503 -25.63 -31.08 -28.13
C SER A 503 -26.79 -32.03 -28.42
N PHE A 504 -28.04 -31.54 -28.37
CA PHE A 504 -29.24 -32.30 -28.73
C PHE A 504 -29.30 -32.54 -30.23
N LEU A 505 -29.01 -31.52 -31.06
CA LEU A 505 -29.00 -31.66 -32.52
C LEU A 505 -27.93 -32.66 -32.98
N SER A 506 -26.73 -32.65 -32.38
CA SER A 506 -25.69 -33.65 -32.69
C SER A 506 -26.05 -35.07 -32.26
N GLN A 507 -26.75 -35.24 -31.13
CA GLN A 507 -27.27 -36.56 -30.72
C GLN A 507 -28.40 -37.03 -31.63
N THR A 508 -29.21 -36.11 -32.13
CA THR A 508 -30.28 -36.42 -33.09
C THR A 508 -29.67 -36.83 -34.42
N GLU A 509 -28.66 -36.12 -34.92
CA GLU A 509 -27.90 -36.44 -36.13
C GLU A 509 -27.21 -37.81 -36.04
N GLN A 510 -26.56 -38.13 -34.91
CA GLN A 510 -25.97 -39.45 -34.66
C GLN A 510 -27.04 -40.57 -34.61
N SER A 511 -28.18 -40.33 -33.97
CA SER A 511 -29.28 -41.30 -33.92
C SER A 511 -29.98 -41.49 -35.28
N SER A 512 -30.02 -40.47 -36.14
CA SER A 512 -30.53 -40.60 -37.51
C SER A 512 -29.54 -41.29 -38.45
N MET A 513 -28.22 -41.17 -38.21
CA MET A 513 -27.21 -41.93 -38.95
C MET A 513 -27.16 -43.42 -38.54
N GLU A 514 -27.44 -43.75 -37.27
CA GLU A 514 -27.60 -45.14 -36.82
C GLU A 514 -28.85 -45.83 -37.40
N ASN A 515 -29.95 -45.09 -37.61
CA ASN A 515 -31.19 -45.65 -38.18
C ASN A 515 -31.17 -45.79 -39.72
N LEU A 516 -30.15 -45.26 -40.40
CA LEU A 516 -29.95 -45.46 -41.85
C LEU A 516 -28.97 -46.60 -42.19
N ALA A 517 -28.40 -47.26 -41.19
CA ALA A 517 -27.42 -48.33 -41.34
C ALA A 517 -27.97 -49.71 -40.92
N GLU A 518 -29.12 -50.13 -41.45
CA GLU A 518 -29.52 -51.54 -41.47
C GLU A 518 -30.21 -51.90 -42.80
N PRO A 519 -29.59 -52.70 -43.68
CA PRO A 519 -30.32 -53.53 -44.62
C PRO A 519 -30.54 -54.90 -43.99
N SER A 520 -31.81 -55.22 -43.72
CA SER A 520 -32.30 -56.54 -43.38
C SER A 520 -31.88 -57.57 -44.45
N LYS A 521 -31.25 -58.67 -44.01
CA LYS A 521 -31.02 -59.86 -44.82
C LYS A 521 -32.33 -60.65 -44.94
N GLU A 522 -32.82 -60.84 -46.17
CA GLU A 522 -33.26 -62.13 -46.68
C GLU A 522 -33.46 -62.07 -48.22
N HIS A 523 -33.05 -63.16 -48.89
CA HIS A 523 -33.31 -63.56 -50.29
C HIS A 523 -32.29 -63.27 -51.43
N ILE A 524 -31.73 -64.40 -51.93
CA ILE A 524 -31.35 -64.77 -53.31
C ILE A 524 -29.95 -64.37 -53.85
N GLN A 525 -28.98 -65.24 -53.55
CA GLN A 525 -28.27 -66.13 -54.49
C GLN A 525 -28.07 -65.71 -55.98
N ARG A 526 -26.83 -65.46 -56.39
CA ARG A 526 -26.10 -66.14 -57.52
C ARG A 526 -24.71 -65.55 -57.78
N GLU A 527 -23.75 -66.47 -57.99
CA GLU A 527 -22.55 -66.44 -58.85
C GLU A 527 -21.51 -65.31 -58.66
N LYS A 528 -20.32 -65.57 -58.10
CA LYS A 528 -19.10 -66.25 -58.61
C LYS A 528 -18.08 -65.27 -59.23
N SER A 529 -16.83 -65.39 -58.71
CA SER A 529 -15.52 -65.03 -59.31
C SER A 529 -15.24 -63.52 -59.46
N SER A 530 -14.08 -62.95 -59.13
CA SER A 530 -12.71 -63.47 -59.03
C SER A 530 -11.75 -62.43 -58.41
N LEU A 531 -10.66 -62.94 -57.82
CA LEU A 531 -9.32 -62.33 -57.63
C LEU A 531 -9.07 -61.32 -56.49
N VAL A 532 -7.88 -61.49 -55.90
CA VAL A 532 -7.27 -61.06 -54.62
C VAL A 532 -5.88 -60.49 -54.98
N PRO A 533 -5.09 -59.80 -54.10
CA PRO A 533 -5.31 -58.75 -53.08
C PRO A 533 -4.43 -57.49 -53.36
N GLU A 534 -4.59 -56.39 -52.61
CA GLU A 534 -3.42 -55.69 -52.03
C GLU A 534 -3.83 -54.69 -50.92
N ILE A 535 -2.96 -54.59 -49.92
CA ILE A 535 -3.14 -53.91 -48.63
C ILE A 535 -2.43 -52.55 -48.68
N THR A 536 -3.12 -51.46 -48.35
CA THR A 536 -2.49 -50.23 -47.82
C THR A 536 -3.48 -49.38 -46.99
N VAL A 537 -3.17 -49.27 -45.68
CA VAL A 537 -3.25 -48.09 -44.78
C VAL A 537 -4.37 -47.06 -45.02
N GLU A 538 -5.39 -47.13 -44.17
CA GLU A 538 -6.38 -46.06 -43.92
C GLU A 538 -5.90 -45.14 -42.77
N GLU A 539 -5.66 -43.88 -43.08
CA GLU A 539 -5.69 -42.76 -42.11
C GLU A 539 -6.00 -41.47 -42.90
N SER A 540 -7.27 -41.22 -43.24
CA SER A 540 -7.76 -39.90 -43.70
C SER A 540 -9.29 -39.83 -43.85
N GLU A 541 -10.06 -40.14 -42.80
CA GLU A 541 -11.51 -39.86 -42.78
C GLU A 541 -11.91 -39.11 -41.51
N SER A 542 -11.57 -37.81 -41.45
CA SER A 542 -12.19 -36.87 -40.50
C SER A 542 -12.33 -35.44 -41.03
N GLN A 543 -11.84 -35.15 -42.25
CA GLN A 543 -11.88 -33.80 -42.85
C GLN A 543 -12.81 -33.66 -44.06
N GLN A 544 -13.34 -34.75 -44.64
CA GLN A 544 -14.30 -34.66 -45.74
C GLN A 544 -15.74 -34.38 -45.29
N HIS A 545 -16.09 -34.68 -44.03
CA HIS A 545 -17.46 -34.50 -43.54
C HIS A 545 -17.85 -33.01 -43.33
N ILE A 546 -16.88 -32.08 -43.37
CA ILE A 546 -17.12 -30.63 -43.26
C ILE A 546 -17.51 -30.02 -44.63
N HIS A 547 -17.10 -30.65 -45.74
CA HIS A 547 -17.32 -30.09 -47.08
C HIS A 547 -18.71 -30.45 -47.65
N ASP A 548 -19.32 -31.55 -47.19
CA ASP A 548 -20.62 -32.02 -47.68
C ASP A 548 -21.82 -31.41 -46.94
N LEU A 549 -21.65 -30.94 -45.70
CA LEU A 549 -22.72 -30.27 -44.93
C LEU A 549 -23.06 -28.85 -45.45
N VAL A 550 -22.34 -28.35 -46.45
CA VAL A 550 -22.54 -27.01 -47.04
C VAL A 550 -23.45 -27.06 -48.29
N ALA A 551 -23.78 -28.25 -48.82
CA ALA A 551 -24.38 -28.37 -50.15
C ALA A 551 -25.91 -28.15 -50.25
N GLU A 552 -26.67 -28.09 -49.14
CA GLU A 552 -28.15 -28.14 -49.23
C GLU A 552 -28.92 -26.89 -48.75
N GLY A 553 -28.24 -25.79 -48.42
CA GLY A 553 -28.91 -24.61 -47.85
C GLY A 553 -29.07 -23.36 -48.72
N ASP A 554 -28.23 -23.13 -49.73
CA ASP A 554 -27.98 -21.76 -50.19
C ASP A 554 -27.91 -21.60 -51.73
N ARG A 555 -29.08 -21.60 -52.38
CA ARG A 555 -29.22 -21.18 -53.80
C ARG A 555 -29.67 -19.73 -54.00
N GLN A 556 -29.95 -18.97 -52.95
CA GLN A 556 -30.44 -17.58 -53.07
C GLN A 556 -29.51 -16.50 -52.47
N SER A 557 -28.43 -16.89 -51.78
CA SER A 557 -27.47 -15.98 -51.14
C SER A 557 -26.18 -15.76 -51.95
N SER A 558 -25.95 -16.53 -53.02
CA SER A 558 -24.71 -16.53 -53.79
C SER A 558 -24.47 -15.25 -54.62
N GLU A 559 -25.53 -14.61 -55.14
CA GLU A 559 -25.39 -13.43 -56.00
C GLU A 559 -25.12 -12.12 -55.24
N ARG A 560 -25.50 -12.01 -53.96
CA ARG A 560 -25.19 -10.83 -53.11
C ARG A 560 -23.82 -10.92 -52.44
N ASN A 561 -23.23 -12.11 -52.35
CA ASN A 561 -21.90 -12.31 -51.78
C ASN A 561 -20.79 -12.02 -52.79
N LEU A 562 -21.04 -12.22 -54.09
CA LEU A 562 -20.07 -11.93 -55.15
C LEU A 562 -19.73 -10.43 -55.27
N SER A 563 -20.66 -9.55 -54.87
CA SER A 563 -20.47 -8.09 -54.88
C SER A 563 -19.81 -7.53 -53.61
N ARG A 564 -19.74 -8.32 -52.51
CA ARG A 564 -19.01 -7.95 -51.28
C ARG A 564 -17.59 -8.53 -51.20
N LEU A 565 -17.28 -9.57 -51.99
CA LEU A 565 -15.90 -10.03 -52.20
C LEU A 565 -15.04 -9.01 -52.97
N LEU A 566 -15.66 -7.98 -53.56
CA LEU A 566 -14.97 -6.89 -54.28
C LEU A 566 -14.67 -5.66 -53.39
N THR A 567 -15.02 -5.68 -52.09
CA THR A 567 -14.60 -4.67 -51.12
C THR A 567 -13.50 -5.25 -50.23
N GLY A 568 -12.26 -4.84 -50.48
CA GLY A 568 -11.05 -5.37 -49.84
C GLY A 568 -10.95 -5.07 -48.34
N ASP A 569 -11.46 -5.98 -47.52
CA ASP A 569 -10.95 -6.21 -46.16
C ASP A 569 -10.10 -7.50 -46.23
N GLY A 570 -8.77 -7.36 -46.20
CA GLY A 570 -7.80 -8.46 -46.28
C GLY A 570 -7.71 -9.32 -45.02
N GLU A 571 -8.84 -9.78 -44.49
CA GLU A 571 -8.89 -10.68 -43.34
C GLU A 571 -8.95 -12.16 -43.78
N ASP A 572 -8.17 -13.00 -43.10
CA ASP A 572 -8.02 -14.42 -43.41
C ASP A 572 -9.36 -15.19 -43.31
N GLU A 573 -9.61 -16.11 -44.25
CA GLU A 573 -10.83 -16.93 -44.28
C GLU A 573 -11.04 -17.72 -42.99
N ASP A 574 -9.96 -18.22 -42.38
CA ASP A 574 -10.03 -19.00 -41.15
C ASP A 574 -10.49 -18.14 -39.95
N VAL A 575 -10.06 -16.87 -39.91
CA VAL A 575 -10.44 -15.92 -38.86
C VAL A 575 -11.90 -15.49 -39.03
N THR A 576 -12.30 -15.16 -40.25
CA THR A 576 -13.70 -14.76 -40.54
C THR A 576 -14.68 -15.92 -40.34
N LEU A 577 -14.28 -17.15 -40.63
CA LEU A 577 -15.04 -18.35 -40.33
C LEU A 577 -15.19 -18.56 -38.82
N GLU A 578 -14.10 -18.48 -38.05
CA GLU A 578 -14.14 -18.58 -36.58
C GLU A 578 -15.06 -17.50 -35.98
N GLU A 579 -14.96 -16.25 -36.43
CA GLU A 579 -15.83 -15.16 -35.99
C GLU A 579 -17.30 -15.44 -36.27
N ARG A 580 -17.63 -15.95 -37.47
CA ARG A 580 -19.01 -16.32 -37.84
C ARG A 580 -19.54 -17.46 -36.97
N LEU A 581 -18.72 -18.47 -36.67
CA LEU A 581 -19.11 -19.60 -35.82
C LEU A 581 -19.47 -19.12 -34.41
N ILE A 582 -18.63 -18.28 -33.81
CA ILE A 582 -18.87 -17.73 -32.47
C ILE A 582 -20.10 -16.82 -32.46
N LYS A 583 -20.25 -15.98 -33.49
CA LYS A 583 -21.38 -15.03 -33.60
C LYS A 583 -22.73 -15.75 -33.74
N HIS A 584 -22.77 -16.86 -34.46
CA HIS A 584 -23.98 -17.69 -34.60
C HIS A 584 -24.14 -18.73 -33.49
N GLY A 585 -23.22 -18.79 -32.51
CA GLY A 585 -23.28 -19.75 -31.41
C GLY A 585 -23.05 -21.21 -31.82
N ARG A 586 -22.49 -21.45 -33.01
CA ARG A 586 -22.07 -22.78 -33.49
C ARG A 586 -20.67 -23.10 -32.98
N ILE A 587 -20.54 -23.14 -31.66
CA ILE A 587 -19.28 -23.38 -30.96
C ILE A 587 -19.06 -24.89 -30.84
N ARG A 588 -17.81 -25.34 -31.03
CA ARG A 588 -17.43 -26.75 -30.83
C ARG A 588 -17.69 -27.17 -29.38
N ASN A 589 -18.18 -28.39 -29.17
CA ASN A 589 -18.47 -28.90 -27.82
C ASN A 589 -17.22 -28.96 -26.91
N THR A 590 -16.03 -29.02 -27.50
CA THR A 590 -14.73 -29.02 -26.82
C THR A 590 -14.25 -27.64 -26.39
N ALA A 591 -14.88 -26.54 -26.85
CA ALA A 591 -14.39 -25.19 -26.59
C ALA A 591 -14.67 -24.74 -25.15
N VAL A 592 -13.61 -24.55 -24.37
CA VAL A 592 -13.70 -24.11 -22.97
C VAL A 592 -13.40 -22.63 -22.78
N VAL A 593 -12.62 -22.01 -23.67
CA VAL A 593 -12.43 -20.55 -23.71
C VAL A 593 -13.10 -20.00 -24.95
N VAL A 594 -14.08 -19.12 -24.78
CA VAL A 594 -14.80 -18.48 -25.90
C VAL A 594 -14.76 -16.99 -25.72
N ILE A 595 -14.08 -16.30 -26.64
CA ILE A 595 -13.96 -14.85 -26.69
C ILE A 595 -14.91 -14.35 -27.79
N ASN A 596 -15.79 -13.41 -27.46
CA ASN A 596 -16.77 -12.86 -28.40
C ASN A 596 -16.64 -11.32 -28.49
N GLN A 597 -16.17 -10.84 -29.64
CA GLN A 597 -16.10 -9.42 -29.98
C GLN A 597 -15.43 -8.55 -28.90
N LEU A 598 -14.33 -9.05 -28.34
CA LEU A 598 -13.64 -8.38 -27.26
C LEU A 598 -13.03 -7.06 -27.75
N TYR A 599 -13.37 -5.96 -27.07
CA TYR A 599 -12.96 -4.62 -27.45
C TYR A 599 -12.40 -3.86 -26.24
N LYS A 600 -11.24 -3.23 -26.43
CA LYS A 600 -10.61 -2.41 -25.40
C LYS A 600 -10.06 -1.11 -25.99
N GLU A 601 -10.61 0.00 -25.51
CA GLU A 601 -10.07 1.34 -25.71
C GLU A 601 -9.47 1.89 -24.42
N PHE A 602 -8.34 2.59 -24.54
CA PHE A 602 -7.76 3.42 -23.50
C PHE A 602 -7.94 4.89 -23.88
N ARG A 603 -8.34 5.71 -22.90
CA ARG A 603 -8.47 7.17 -23.06
C ARG A 603 -7.33 7.84 -22.31
N THR A 604 -6.42 8.47 -23.04
CA THR A 604 -5.30 9.23 -22.46
C THR A 604 -5.59 10.72 -22.62
N GLY A 605 -5.94 11.37 -21.50
CA GLY A 605 -6.30 12.80 -21.48
C GLY A 605 -7.62 13.12 -22.20
N PHE A 606 -7.82 14.40 -22.55
CA PHE A 606 -9.06 14.90 -23.15
C PHE A 606 -9.23 14.60 -24.66
N ARG A 607 -8.21 14.10 -25.39
CA ARG A 607 -8.31 14.00 -26.87
C ARG A 607 -7.76 12.75 -27.57
N LYS A 608 -7.00 11.84 -26.94
CA LYS A 608 -6.44 10.67 -27.67
C LYS A 608 -7.06 9.35 -27.21
N LYS A 609 -7.83 8.72 -28.10
CA LYS A 609 -8.31 7.34 -27.95
C LYS A 609 -7.29 6.38 -28.57
N PHE A 610 -6.89 5.37 -27.82
CA PHE A 610 -6.02 4.30 -28.30
C PHE A 610 -6.78 2.98 -28.19
N VAL A 611 -7.04 2.33 -29.33
CA VAL A 611 -7.69 1.01 -29.37
C VAL A 611 -6.60 -0.05 -29.27
N ALA A 612 -6.60 -0.80 -28.18
CA ALA A 612 -5.62 -1.85 -27.93
C ALA A 612 -6.09 -3.23 -28.37
N VAL A 613 -7.40 -3.48 -28.32
CA VAL A 613 -8.04 -4.72 -28.81
C VAL A 613 -9.30 -4.32 -29.56
N ASN A 614 -9.48 -4.83 -30.77
CA ASN A 614 -10.49 -4.37 -31.72
C ASN A 614 -11.34 -5.53 -32.27
N GLY A 615 -12.27 -6.05 -31.46
CA GLY A 615 -13.25 -7.06 -31.92
C GLY A 615 -12.70 -8.49 -31.98
N LEU A 616 -11.82 -8.87 -31.04
CA LEU A 616 -11.24 -10.21 -31.02
C LEU A 616 -12.32 -11.28 -30.74
N SER A 617 -12.41 -12.26 -31.62
CA SER A 617 -13.28 -13.44 -31.48
C SER A 617 -12.45 -14.71 -31.66
N LEU A 618 -12.50 -15.64 -30.70
CA LEU A 618 -11.66 -16.85 -30.69
C LEU A 618 -12.27 -17.93 -29.78
N ALA A 619 -12.23 -19.20 -30.21
CA ALA A 619 -12.52 -20.35 -29.37
C ALA A 619 -11.28 -21.23 -29.16
N ILE A 620 -11.07 -21.70 -27.93
CA ILE A 620 -9.96 -22.60 -27.56
C ILE A 620 -10.54 -23.87 -26.93
N ASP A 621 -10.13 -25.00 -27.48
CA ASP A 621 -10.58 -26.33 -27.09
C ASP A 621 -9.85 -26.83 -25.82
N GLU A 622 -10.49 -27.75 -25.09
CA GLU A 622 -9.92 -28.41 -23.93
C GLU A 622 -8.67 -29.23 -24.30
N GLY A 623 -7.64 -29.21 -23.45
CA GLY A 623 -6.37 -29.93 -23.68
C GLY A 623 -5.42 -29.28 -24.70
N HIS A 624 -5.82 -28.18 -25.36
CA HIS A 624 -4.94 -27.48 -26.30
C HIS A 624 -4.04 -26.45 -25.61
N LEU A 625 -2.82 -26.33 -26.14
CA LEU A 625 -1.90 -25.22 -25.91
C LEU A 625 -2.09 -24.19 -27.03
N PHE A 626 -2.71 -23.06 -26.70
CA PHE A 626 -2.94 -21.96 -27.63
C PHE A 626 -1.88 -20.88 -27.49
N CYS A 627 -1.18 -20.57 -28.58
CA CYS A 627 -0.15 -19.53 -28.65
C CYS A 627 -0.70 -18.26 -29.34
N LEU A 628 -0.75 -17.15 -28.62
CA LEU A 628 -1.04 -15.83 -29.18
C LEU A 628 0.28 -15.13 -29.54
N LEU A 629 0.62 -15.15 -30.83
CA LEU A 629 1.83 -14.56 -31.40
C LEU A 629 1.56 -13.14 -31.90
N GLY A 630 2.54 -12.25 -31.84
CA GLY A 630 2.41 -10.89 -32.39
C GLY A 630 3.58 -9.99 -32.00
N HIS A 631 3.73 -8.86 -32.67
CA HIS A 631 4.76 -7.87 -32.32
C HIS A 631 4.43 -7.15 -30.99
N ASN A 632 5.40 -6.38 -30.47
CA ASN A 632 5.19 -5.54 -29.29
C ASN A 632 4.16 -4.45 -29.61
N GLY A 633 3.15 -4.30 -28.74
CA GLY A 633 2.04 -3.36 -28.98
C GLY A 633 0.88 -3.92 -29.82
N ALA A 634 0.92 -5.18 -30.26
CA ALA A 634 -0.18 -5.80 -31.01
C ALA A 634 -1.49 -5.97 -30.20
N GLY A 635 -1.43 -5.93 -28.87
CA GLY A 635 -2.59 -6.07 -27.98
C GLY A 635 -2.59 -7.34 -27.11
N LYS A 636 -1.60 -8.24 -27.26
CA LYS A 636 -1.48 -9.54 -26.56
C LYS A 636 -1.69 -9.45 -25.04
N SER A 637 -0.83 -8.69 -24.35
CA SER A 637 -0.91 -8.53 -22.89
C SER A 637 -2.19 -7.80 -22.46
N THR A 638 -2.79 -6.96 -23.32
CA THR A 638 -4.09 -6.33 -23.03
C THR A 638 -5.21 -7.37 -23.03
N THR A 639 -5.23 -8.26 -24.03
CA THR A 639 -6.16 -9.39 -24.08
C THR A 639 -5.99 -10.29 -22.85
N PHE A 640 -4.75 -10.63 -22.49
CA PHE A 640 -4.46 -11.44 -21.30
C PHE A 640 -4.92 -10.80 -19.99
N ASN A 641 -4.66 -9.51 -19.81
CA ASN A 641 -5.13 -8.77 -18.63
C ASN A 641 -6.67 -8.74 -18.55
N ILE A 642 -7.37 -8.81 -19.69
CA ILE A 642 -8.83 -8.93 -19.70
C ILE A 642 -9.24 -10.34 -19.28
N LEU A 643 -8.69 -11.39 -19.89
CA LEU A 643 -9.04 -12.79 -19.59
C LEU A 643 -8.74 -13.17 -18.12
N THR A 644 -7.63 -12.68 -17.57
CA THR A 644 -7.24 -12.87 -16.17
C THR A 644 -8.04 -11.98 -15.19
N GLY A 645 -8.83 -11.03 -15.71
CA GLY A 645 -9.72 -10.16 -14.93
C GLY A 645 -9.00 -9.07 -14.14
N VAL A 646 -7.80 -8.68 -14.58
CA VAL A 646 -7.06 -7.51 -14.08
C VAL A 646 -7.65 -6.24 -14.70
N LEU A 647 -7.96 -6.31 -15.99
CA LEU A 647 -8.54 -5.25 -16.79
C LEU A 647 -9.98 -5.61 -17.19
N LYS A 648 -10.90 -4.64 -17.11
CA LYS A 648 -12.25 -4.82 -17.67
C LYS A 648 -12.25 -4.50 -19.16
N ALA A 649 -12.94 -5.31 -19.96
CA ALA A 649 -13.22 -4.99 -21.36
C ALA A 649 -14.07 -3.71 -21.48
N THR A 650 -13.92 -2.98 -22.59
CA THR A 650 -14.80 -1.84 -22.91
C THR A 650 -16.12 -2.34 -23.52
N SER A 651 -16.05 -3.34 -24.40
CA SER A 651 -17.19 -4.05 -24.97
C SER A 651 -16.79 -5.50 -25.28
N GLY A 652 -17.77 -6.36 -25.55
CA GLY A 652 -17.59 -7.80 -25.68
C GLY A 652 -17.49 -8.51 -24.33
N ASP A 653 -17.36 -9.83 -24.37
CA ASP A 653 -17.17 -10.67 -23.19
C ASP A 653 -16.35 -11.92 -23.55
N ALA A 654 -15.79 -12.57 -22.54
CA ALA A 654 -15.12 -13.85 -22.66
C ALA A 654 -15.70 -14.85 -21.65
N LEU A 655 -15.90 -16.08 -22.09
CA LEU A 655 -16.39 -17.20 -21.29
C LEU A 655 -15.24 -18.18 -21.07
N ILE A 656 -14.98 -18.56 -19.83
CA ILE A 656 -14.01 -19.58 -19.44
C ILE A 656 -14.75 -20.66 -18.65
N TYR A 657 -14.81 -21.89 -19.16
CA TYR A 657 -15.62 -22.98 -18.59
C TYR A 657 -17.05 -22.52 -18.25
N SER A 658 -17.72 -21.88 -19.21
CA SER A 658 -19.07 -21.31 -19.07
C SER A 658 -19.24 -20.13 -18.10
N HIS A 659 -18.15 -19.65 -17.49
CA HIS A 659 -18.18 -18.46 -16.61
C HIS A 659 -17.77 -17.19 -17.35
N SER A 660 -18.55 -16.13 -17.20
CA SER A 660 -18.26 -14.82 -17.80
C SER A 660 -17.14 -14.10 -17.05
N VAL A 661 -16.11 -13.65 -17.77
CA VAL A 661 -15.00 -12.85 -17.24
C VAL A 661 -15.49 -11.50 -16.69
N ALA A 662 -16.54 -10.93 -17.29
CA ALA A 662 -17.11 -9.66 -16.82
C ALA A 662 -17.85 -9.77 -15.48
N HIS A 663 -18.46 -10.92 -15.17
CA HIS A 663 -19.42 -11.06 -14.06
C HIS A 663 -19.04 -12.10 -13.00
N GLU A 664 -18.32 -13.17 -13.37
CA GLU A 664 -18.11 -14.37 -12.56
C GLU A 664 -16.62 -14.65 -12.30
N GLN A 665 -15.78 -13.61 -12.26
CA GLN A 665 -14.33 -13.74 -12.14
C GLN A 665 -13.87 -14.51 -10.89
N SER A 666 -14.64 -14.51 -9.81
CA SER A 666 -14.30 -15.25 -8.59
C SER A 666 -14.25 -16.76 -8.80
N GLU A 667 -15.15 -17.32 -9.62
CA GLU A 667 -15.15 -18.75 -9.94
C GLU A 667 -14.04 -19.09 -10.93
N ILE A 668 -13.81 -18.22 -11.92
CA ILE A 668 -12.71 -18.36 -12.88
C ILE A 668 -11.35 -18.39 -12.16
N ARG A 669 -11.11 -17.50 -11.20
CA ARG A 669 -9.85 -17.43 -10.45
C ARG A 669 -9.55 -18.68 -9.62
N ARG A 670 -10.55 -19.49 -9.26
CA ARG A 670 -10.32 -20.77 -8.57
C ARG A 670 -9.66 -21.77 -9.50
N ILE A 671 -10.15 -21.87 -10.73
CA ILE A 671 -9.70 -22.85 -11.74
C ILE A 671 -8.55 -22.36 -12.63
N MET A 672 -8.13 -21.09 -12.49
CA MET A 672 -7.14 -20.44 -13.36
C MET A 672 -5.76 -20.29 -12.70
N GLY A 673 -4.69 -20.68 -13.37
CA GLY A 673 -3.30 -20.32 -13.06
C GLY A 673 -2.83 -19.14 -13.90
N VAL A 674 -1.99 -18.25 -13.35
CA VAL A 674 -1.45 -17.10 -14.11
C VAL A 674 0.04 -16.92 -13.82
N CYS A 675 0.84 -16.90 -14.89
CA CYS A 675 2.23 -16.46 -14.87
C CYS A 675 2.32 -15.12 -15.63
N PRO A 676 2.50 -13.99 -14.94
CA PRO A 676 2.57 -12.66 -15.56
C PRO A 676 3.91 -12.42 -16.28
N GLN A 677 4.03 -11.36 -17.09
CA GLN A 677 5.26 -11.04 -17.85
C GLN A 677 6.50 -10.84 -16.96
N HIS A 678 6.34 -10.14 -15.82
CA HIS A 678 7.42 -9.93 -14.86
C HIS A 678 7.26 -10.85 -13.66
N ASP A 679 8.36 -11.30 -13.06
CA ASP A 679 8.32 -12.17 -11.88
C ASP A 679 7.84 -11.41 -10.64
N ILE A 680 6.58 -11.66 -10.26
CA ILE A 680 5.94 -11.05 -9.10
C ILE A 680 6.25 -11.88 -7.84
N LEU A 681 7.48 -11.74 -7.34
CA LEU A 681 8.01 -12.51 -6.21
C LEU A 681 8.41 -11.62 -5.03
N TRP A 682 8.19 -12.10 -3.80
CA TRP A 682 8.73 -11.47 -2.61
C TRP A 682 10.20 -11.86 -2.44
N LYS A 683 11.10 -10.89 -2.63
CA LYS A 683 12.56 -11.09 -2.54
C LYS A 683 13.03 -11.80 -1.27
N ARG A 684 12.35 -11.61 -0.12
CA ARG A 684 12.69 -12.17 1.20
C ARG A 684 11.88 -13.41 1.62
N LEU A 685 11.11 -14.00 0.70
CA LEU A 685 10.49 -15.31 0.91
C LEU A 685 11.28 -16.38 0.15
N THR A 686 11.28 -17.62 0.68
CA THR A 686 11.92 -18.75 0.01
C THR A 686 11.05 -19.33 -1.10
N GLY A 687 11.61 -20.11 -2.03
CA GLY A 687 10.83 -20.78 -3.07
C GLY A 687 9.69 -21.63 -2.51
N ALA A 688 9.95 -22.41 -1.45
CA ALA A 688 8.93 -23.20 -0.76
C ALA A 688 7.83 -22.34 -0.11
N GLU A 689 8.19 -21.19 0.46
CA GLU A 689 7.20 -20.29 1.08
C GLU A 689 6.28 -19.64 0.06
N HIS A 690 6.79 -19.31 -1.14
CA HIS A 690 5.97 -18.79 -2.22
C HIS A 690 4.92 -19.82 -2.65
N VAL A 691 5.34 -21.04 -2.99
CA VAL A 691 4.42 -22.09 -3.44
C VAL A 691 3.40 -22.43 -2.34
N ASN A 692 3.83 -22.49 -1.07
CA ASN A 692 2.91 -22.74 0.05
C ASN A 692 1.87 -21.62 0.24
N LEU A 693 2.25 -20.36 0.02
CA LEU A 693 1.33 -19.22 0.08
C LEU A 693 0.25 -19.35 -1.00
N PHE A 694 0.63 -19.58 -2.26
CA PHE A 694 -0.33 -19.73 -3.36
C PHE A 694 -1.15 -21.01 -3.27
N ALA A 695 -0.59 -22.11 -2.76
CA ALA A 695 -1.33 -23.33 -2.42
C ALA A 695 -2.46 -23.05 -1.42
N THR A 696 -2.21 -22.18 -0.44
CA THR A 696 -3.23 -21.78 0.54
C THR A 696 -4.31 -20.90 -0.09
N LEU A 697 -3.94 -19.97 -0.98
CA LEU A 697 -4.92 -19.14 -1.72
C LEU A 697 -5.84 -19.98 -2.61
N LYS A 698 -5.30 -21.08 -3.15
CA LYS A 698 -6.00 -22.10 -3.96
C LYS A 698 -6.81 -23.13 -3.15
N ASP A 699 -6.97 -22.93 -1.85
CA ASP A 699 -7.72 -23.82 -0.95
C ASP A 699 -7.19 -25.27 -0.90
N ILE A 700 -5.89 -25.48 -1.13
CA ILE A 700 -5.27 -26.79 -0.97
C ILE A 700 -5.25 -27.15 0.53
N PRO A 701 -5.80 -28.31 0.94
CA PRO A 701 -5.88 -28.71 2.34
C PRO A 701 -4.51 -28.72 3.03
N ARG A 702 -4.46 -28.34 4.31
CA ARG A 702 -3.19 -28.19 5.04
C ARG A 702 -2.31 -29.44 5.00
N SER A 703 -2.93 -30.62 5.02
CA SER A 703 -2.27 -31.92 4.99
C SER A 703 -1.52 -32.20 3.67
N LYS A 704 -2.03 -31.68 2.54
CA LYS A 704 -1.45 -31.92 1.21
C LYS A 704 -0.46 -30.83 0.78
N ARG A 705 -0.47 -29.65 1.43
CA ARG A 705 0.37 -28.50 1.03
C ARG A 705 1.87 -28.82 0.95
N LYS A 706 2.42 -29.58 1.91
CA LYS A 706 3.85 -29.91 1.89
C LYS A 706 4.22 -30.78 0.69
N THR A 707 3.40 -31.80 0.43
CA THR A 707 3.56 -32.70 -0.73
C THR A 707 3.40 -31.93 -2.04
N GLU A 708 2.41 -31.04 -2.12
CA GLU A 708 2.20 -30.16 -3.28
C GLU A 708 3.39 -29.25 -3.54
N VAL A 709 3.93 -28.60 -2.50
CA VAL A 709 5.11 -27.73 -2.62
C VAL A 709 6.31 -28.48 -3.17
N ASP A 710 6.57 -29.68 -2.64
CA ASP A 710 7.71 -30.48 -3.04
C ASP A 710 7.52 -31.02 -4.47
N TYR A 711 6.31 -31.44 -4.81
CA TYR A 711 5.95 -31.85 -6.16
C TYR A 711 6.15 -30.73 -7.19
N ARG A 712 5.63 -29.52 -6.95
CA ARG A 712 5.75 -28.39 -7.89
C ARG A 712 7.18 -27.91 -8.03
N LEU A 713 7.93 -27.82 -6.93
CA LEU A 713 9.34 -27.44 -6.99
C LEU A 713 10.20 -28.48 -7.68
N ASN A 714 9.86 -29.77 -7.56
CA ASN A 714 10.52 -30.84 -8.30
C ASN A 714 10.22 -30.75 -9.81
N GLN A 715 8.95 -30.53 -10.19
CA GLN A 715 8.56 -30.33 -11.58
C GLN A 715 9.34 -29.21 -12.26
N VAL A 716 9.66 -28.14 -11.53
CA VAL A 716 10.42 -27.00 -12.08
C VAL A 716 11.94 -27.06 -11.86
N GLY A 717 12.45 -28.17 -11.33
CA GLY A 717 13.89 -28.35 -11.08
C GLY A 717 14.46 -27.40 -10.02
N LEU A 718 13.66 -26.99 -9.04
CA LEU A 718 14.05 -26.06 -7.96
C LEU A 718 14.03 -26.71 -6.56
N ILE A 719 13.86 -28.03 -6.47
CA ILE A 719 13.74 -28.74 -5.18
C ILE A 719 14.98 -28.58 -4.28
N GLU A 720 16.18 -28.64 -4.85
CA GLU A 720 17.45 -28.53 -4.10
C GLU A 720 17.66 -27.15 -3.49
N VAL A 721 17.14 -26.11 -4.15
CA VAL A 721 17.29 -24.70 -3.76
C VAL A 721 16.04 -24.14 -3.06
N ARG A 722 15.06 -24.98 -2.73
CA ARG A 722 13.74 -24.63 -2.17
C ARG A 722 13.77 -23.65 -0.98
N ASN A 723 14.83 -23.70 -0.18
CA ASN A 723 14.98 -22.92 1.05
C ASN A 723 15.80 -21.64 0.87
N LYS A 724 16.33 -21.37 -0.33
CA LYS A 724 16.98 -20.09 -0.65
C LYS A 724 15.92 -19.02 -0.89
N PHE A 725 16.28 -17.77 -0.59
CA PHE A 725 15.40 -16.62 -0.85
C PHE A 725 15.26 -16.36 -2.35
N ALA A 726 14.10 -15.86 -2.79
CA ALA A 726 13.90 -15.50 -4.19
C ALA A 726 14.90 -14.43 -4.68
N SER A 727 15.44 -13.58 -3.79
CA SER A 727 16.53 -12.66 -4.12
C SER A 727 17.85 -13.33 -4.53
N GLN A 728 18.04 -14.61 -4.17
CA GLN A 728 19.23 -15.40 -4.49
C GLN A 728 19.05 -16.27 -5.74
N TYR A 729 17.85 -16.27 -6.34
CA TYR A 729 17.57 -16.99 -7.58
C TYR A 729 18.07 -16.18 -8.79
N SER A 730 18.61 -16.86 -9.80
CA SER A 730 18.85 -16.25 -11.11
C SER A 730 17.52 -15.86 -11.77
N GLY A 731 17.53 -14.99 -12.78
CA GLY A 731 16.30 -14.63 -13.52
C GLY A 731 15.57 -15.85 -14.07
N GLY A 732 16.29 -16.81 -14.65
CA GLY A 732 15.69 -18.08 -15.09
C GLY A 732 15.07 -18.89 -13.95
N MET A 733 15.71 -18.95 -12.77
CA MET A 733 15.14 -19.63 -11.60
C MET A 733 13.90 -18.92 -11.05
N GLN A 734 13.88 -17.59 -11.03
CA GLN A 734 12.70 -16.79 -10.66
C GLN A 734 11.54 -17.08 -11.61
N ARG A 735 11.82 -17.14 -12.91
CA ARG A 735 10.81 -17.46 -13.92
C ARG A 735 10.22 -18.85 -13.74
N ARG A 736 11.07 -19.85 -13.52
CA ARG A 736 10.62 -21.23 -13.22
C ARG A 736 9.78 -21.29 -11.94
N LEU A 737 10.12 -20.49 -10.91
CA LEU A 737 9.30 -20.37 -9.70
C LEU A 737 7.92 -19.74 -10.01
N SER A 738 7.86 -18.70 -10.85
CA SER A 738 6.60 -18.09 -11.30
C SER A 738 5.71 -19.09 -12.04
N VAL A 739 6.28 -19.94 -12.89
CA VAL A 739 5.55 -21.05 -13.55
C VAL A 739 5.05 -22.07 -12.53
N ALA A 740 5.87 -22.50 -11.55
CA ALA A 740 5.43 -23.39 -10.48
C ALA A 740 4.26 -22.80 -9.67
N ILE A 741 4.28 -21.50 -9.38
CA ILE A 741 3.17 -20.80 -8.70
C ILE A 741 1.91 -20.86 -9.57
N ALA A 742 2.02 -20.61 -10.87
CA ALA A 742 0.89 -20.67 -11.79
C ALA A 742 0.28 -22.07 -11.87
N LEU A 743 1.08 -23.13 -11.79
CA LEU A 743 0.64 -24.53 -11.83
C LEU A 743 0.14 -25.08 -10.49
N THR A 744 0.29 -24.33 -9.40
CA THR A 744 -0.07 -24.79 -8.05
C THR A 744 -1.58 -25.01 -7.94
N GLY A 745 -1.99 -26.19 -7.43
CA GLY A 745 -3.39 -26.56 -7.25
C GLY A 745 -4.08 -27.10 -8.50
N ASP A 746 -3.31 -27.58 -9.49
CA ASP A 746 -3.77 -28.18 -10.75
C ASP A 746 -4.92 -27.38 -11.42
N PRO A 747 -4.66 -26.12 -11.80
CA PRO A 747 -5.66 -25.32 -12.50
C PRO A 747 -6.05 -25.94 -13.84
N LYS A 748 -7.34 -25.84 -14.18
CA LYS A 748 -7.89 -26.31 -15.48
C LYS A 748 -7.46 -25.44 -16.65
N ILE A 749 -7.10 -24.18 -16.38
CA ILE A 749 -6.62 -23.23 -17.37
C ILE A 749 -5.41 -22.47 -16.84
N VAL A 750 -4.36 -22.32 -17.64
CA VAL A 750 -3.14 -21.60 -17.26
C VAL A 750 -2.85 -20.52 -18.30
N PHE A 751 -2.66 -19.29 -17.85
CA PHE A 751 -2.22 -18.17 -18.68
C PHE A 751 -0.74 -17.90 -18.44
N LEU A 752 0.08 -17.96 -19.48
CA LEU A 752 1.51 -17.67 -19.46
C LEU A 752 1.78 -16.45 -20.33
N ASP A 753 2.07 -15.30 -19.72
CA ASP A 753 2.40 -14.07 -20.46
C ASP A 753 3.90 -14.00 -20.68
N GLU A 754 4.36 -14.29 -21.90
CA GLU A 754 5.76 -14.32 -22.31
C GLU A 754 6.70 -15.14 -21.38
N PRO A 755 6.46 -16.45 -21.22
CA PRO A 755 7.12 -17.28 -20.19
C PRO A 755 8.64 -17.39 -20.34
N THR A 756 9.21 -17.26 -21.54
CA THR A 756 10.64 -17.49 -21.76
C THR A 756 11.47 -16.26 -22.13
N THR A 757 10.87 -15.08 -22.05
CA THR A 757 11.56 -13.81 -22.30
C THR A 757 12.70 -13.59 -21.31
N GLY A 758 13.89 -13.26 -21.81
CA GLY A 758 15.07 -12.97 -20.98
C GLY A 758 15.77 -14.20 -20.38
N MET A 759 15.35 -15.42 -20.75
CA MET A 759 16.04 -16.66 -20.37
C MET A 759 17.15 -17.01 -21.37
N ASP A 760 18.24 -17.60 -20.87
CA ASP A 760 19.26 -18.21 -21.69
C ASP A 760 18.71 -19.43 -22.48
N PRO A 761 19.33 -19.82 -23.61
CA PRO A 761 18.80 -20.87 -24.47
C PRO A 761 18.54 -22.22 -23.78
N VAL A 762 19.38 -22.60 -22.82
CA VAL A 762 19.25 -23.88 -22.10
C VAL A 762 18.07 -23.81 -21.14
N SER A 763 17.98 -22.74 -20.34
CA SER A 763 16.85 -22.55 -19.42
C SER A 763 15.51 -22.39 -20.17
N ARG A 764 15.52 -21.81 -21.38
CA ARG A 764 14.35 -21.72 -22.25
C ARG A 764 13.83 -23.08 -22.68
N ARG A 765 14.72 -23.98 -23.15
CA ARG A 765 14.33 -25.34 -23.54
C ARG A 765 13.75 -26.12 -22.38
N HIS A 766 14.38 -26.04 -21.20
CA HIS A 766 13.80 -26.64 -19.99
C HIS A 766 12.42 -26.03 -19.66
N ALA A 767 12.21 -24.72 -19.84
CA ALA A 767 10.90 -24.12 -19.65
C ALA A 767 9.85 -24.66 -20.61
N TRP A 768 10.21 -24.88 -21.88
CA TRP A 768 9.31 -25.49 -22.87
C TRP A 768 8.94 -26.93 -22.48
N GLU A 769 9.92 -27.75 -22.11
CA GLU A 769 9.67 -29.14 -21.64
C GLU A 769 8.72 -29.16 -20.43
N MET A 770 8.89 -28.24 -19.49
CA MET A 770 8.01 -28.14 -18.31
C MET A 770 6.59 -27.69 -18.68
N ILE A 771 6.45 -26.74 -19.61
CA ILE A 771 5.13 -26.27 -20.09
C ILE A 771 4.42 -27.39 -20.84
N GLU A 772 5.12 -28.11 -21.71
CA GLU A 772 4.58 -29.24 -22.47
C GLU A 772 4.17 -30.38 -21.53
N ALA A 773 5.02 -30.74 -20.56
CA ALA A 773 4.65 -31.72 -19.53
C ALA A 773 3.46 -31.26 -18.67
N ALA A 774 3.29 -29.95 -18.48
CA ALA A 774 2.18 -29.36 -17.77
C ALA A 774 0.90 -29.26 -18.60
N LYS A 775 0.89 -29.55 -19.91
CA LYS A 775 -0.29 -29.46 -20.78
C LYS A 775 -1.35 -30.53 -20.46
N ALA A 776 -0.94 -31.69 -19.97
CA ALA A 776 -1.84 -32.83 -19.75
C ALA A 776 -3.04 -32.46 -18.85
N GLY A 777 -4.25 -32.69 -19.37
CA GLY A 777 -5.51 -32.46 -18.66
C GLY A 777 -5.86 -31.00 -18.37
N ARG A 778 -5.26 -30.03 -19.07
CA ARG A 778 -5.56 -28.60 -18.91
C ARG A 778 -5.41 -27.82 -20.22
N VAL A 779 -5.93 -26.60 -20.24
CA VAL A 779 -5.72 -25.65 -21.34
C VAL A 779 -4.62 -24.68 -20.95
N ILE A 780 -3.65 -24.48 -21.83
CA ILE A 780 -2.60 -23.49 -21.64
C ILE A 780 -2.76 -22.41 -22.72
N VAL A 781 -2.87 -21.16 -22.30
CA VAL A 781 -2.87 -20.00 -23.19
C VAL A 781 -1.56 -19.28 -22.97
N LEU A 782 -0.76 -19.14 -24.01
CA LEU A 782 0.58 -18.56 -23.97
C LEU A 782 0.65 -17.34 -24.89
N THR A 783 1.12 -16.18 -24.40
CA THR A 783 1.55 -15.10 -25.29
C THR A 783 3.04 -15.22 -25.55
N THR A 784 3.44 -14.97 -26.79
CA THR A 784 4.86 -14.89 -27.11
C THR A 784 5.11 -13.95 -28.27
N HIS A 785 6.35 -13.49 -28.37
CA HIS A 785 6.91 -12.85 -29.56
C HIS A 785 7.97 -13.74 -30.22
N SER A 786 8.28 -14.91 -29.65
CA SER A 786 9.19 -15.90 -30.22
C SER A 786 8.42 -16.85 -31.13
N MET A 787 8.78 -16.83 -32.42
CA MET A 787 8.20 -17.75 -33.40
C MET A 787 8.60 -19.20 -33.12
N GLU A 788 9.82 -19.44 -32.63
CA GLU A 788 10.30 -20.76 -32.23
C GLU A 788 9.47 -21.35 -31.08
N GLU A 789 9.17 -20.55 -30.06
CA GLU A 789 8.34 -20.98 -28.92
C GLU A 789 6.93 -21.37 -29.37
N ALA A 790 6.33 -20.58 -30.26
CA ALA A 790 5.02 -20.87 -30.81
C ALA A 790 5.02 -22.13 -31.69
N ASP A 791 6.10 -22.38 -32.45
CA ASP A 791 6.25 -23.54 -33.32
C ASP A 791 6.39 -24.84 -32.53
N VAL A 792 7.14 -24.81 -31.42
CA VAL A 792 7.42 -26.00 -30.60
C VAL A 792 6.25 -26.35 -29.68
N LEU A 793 5.65 -25.35 -29.03
CA LEU A 793 4.62 -25.59 -28.01
C LEU A 793 3.18 -25.51 -28.54
N GLY A 794 2.94 -24.73 -29.59
CA GLY A 794 1.58 -24.36 -30.01
C GLY A 794 0.86 -25.46 -30.78
N ASP A 795 -0.23 -26.00 -30.23
CA ASP A 795 -1.18 -26.81 -31.02
C ASP A 795 -1.95 -25.94 -32.01
N ARG A 796 -2.31 -24.73 -31.57
CA ARG A 796 -3.00 -23.71 -32.37
C ARG A 796 -2.39 -22.35 -32.10
N ILE A 797 -2.02 -21.64 -33.16
CA ILE A 797 -1.41 -20.32 -33.12
C ILE A 797 -2.40 -19.29 -33.67
N GLY A 798 -2.57 -18.19 -32.95
CA GLY A 798 -3.22 -16.98 -33.43
C GLY A 798 -2.20 -15.87 -33.61
N ILE A 799 -2.11 -15.29 -34.81
CA ILE A 799 -1.23 -14.14 -35.07
C ILE A 799 -2.04 -12.85 -34.92
N MET A 800 -1.63 -11.99 -34.00
CA MET A 800 -2.29 -10.72 -33.66
C MET A 800 -1.48 -9.53 -34.17
N SER A 801 -2.17 -8.58 -34.81
CA SER A 801 -1.60 -7.29 -35.23
C SER A 801 -2.63 -6.16 -35.06
N LYS A 802 -2.17 -4.97 -34.63
CA LYS A 802 -2.99 -3.76 -34.39
C LYS A 802 -4.34 -4.01 -33.66
N GLY A 803 -4.34 -4.89 -32.67
CA GLY A 803 -5.54 -5.18 -31.88
C GLY A 803 -6.47 -6.23 -32.46
N ARG A 804 -6.19 -6.80 -33.64
CA ARG A 804 -7.01 -7.80 -34.34
C ARG A 804 -6.28 -9.13 -34.52
N LEU A 805 -7.03 -10.21 -34.59
CA LEU A 805 -6.53 -11.52 -35.02
C LEU A 805 -6.44 -11.51 -36.54
N ARG A 806 -5.29 -11.88 -37.10
CA ARG A 806 -5.04 -11.86 -38.54
C ARG A 806 -5.06 -13.24 -39.16
N CYS A 807 -4.44 -14.21 -38.50
CA CYS A 807 -4.39 -15.60 -38.95
C CYS A 807 -4.60 -16.52 -37.75
N LEU A 808 -5.17 -17.70 -37.99
CA LEU A 808 -5.48 -18.68 -36.96
C LEU A 808 -5.32 -20.10 -37.53
N GLY A 809 -4.54 -20.95 -36.88
CA GLY A 809 -4.37 -22.34 -37.34
C GLY A 809 -3.27 -23.09 -36.60
N THR A 810 -3.03 -24.34 -36.98
CA THR A 810 -1.87 -25.10 -36.50
C THR A 810 -0.57 -24.52 -37.09
N PRO A 811 0.60 -24.74 -36.48
CA PRO A 811 1.87 -24.28 -37.05
C PRO A 811 2.06 -24.76 -38.49
N LEU A 812 1.74 -26.03 -38.75
CA LEU A 812 1.79 -26.64 -40.08
C LEU A 812 0.81 -25.99 -41.06
N HIS A 813 -0.44 -25.73 -40.64
CA HIS A 813 -1.45 -25.06 -41.46
C HIS A 813 -1.00 -23.65 -41.86
N LEU A 814 -0.47 -22.86 -40.91
CA LEU A 814 -0.01 -21.51 -41.18
C LEU A 814 1.20 -21.49 -42.12
N LYS A 815 2.16 -22.41 -41.94
CA LYS A 815 3.30 -22.60 -42.86
C LYS A 815 2.83 -23.02 -44.26
N ASN A 816 1.82 -23.90 -44.34
CA ASN A 816 1.23 -24.37 -45.60
C ASN A 816 0.33 -23.35 -46.30
N LYS A 817 -0.26 -22.40 -45.56
CA LYS A 817 -1.13 -21.35 -46.13
C LYS A 817 -0.33 -20.13 -46.52
N PHE A 818 0.54 -19.62 -45.64
CA PHE A 818 1.22 -18.33 -45.82
C PHE A 818 2.69 -18.41 -46.23
N GLY A 819 3.41 -19.47 -45.86
CA GLY A 819 4.81 -19.71 -46.28
C GLY A 819 5.09 -19.59 -47.79
N THR A 820 6.35 -19.41 -48.15
CA THR A 820 6.81 -19.25 -49.54
C THR A 820 7.13 -20.59 -50.22
N GLY A 821 7.06 -21.70 -49.48
CA GLY A 821 7.35 -23.05 -49.96
C GLY A 821 8.41 -23.73 -49.11
N TYR A 822 9.36 -24.41 -49.75
CA TYR A 822 10.49 -25.07 -49.10
C TYR A 822 11.77 -24.27 -49.30
N ARG A 823 12.62 -24.23 -48.29
CA ARG A 823 13.94 -23.62 -48.36
C ARG A 823 14.99 -24.73 -48.55
N LEU A 824 15.67 -24.70 -49.67
CA LEU A 824 16.76 -25.61 -50.02
C LEU A 824 18.10 -24.89 -49.81
N ILE A 825 18.93 -25.43 -48.93
CA ILE A 825 20.27 -24.92 -48.65
C ILE A 825 21.27 -25.94 -49.19
N ILE A 826 22.17 -25.51 -50.07
CA ILE A 826 23.21 -26.37 -50.65
C ILE A 826 24.58 -25.80 -50.30
N LEU A 827 25.46 -26.65 -49.76
CA LEU A 827 26.87 -26.38 -49.52
C LEU A 827 27.70 -26.93 -50.67
N CYS A 828 28.39 -26.07 -51.42
CA CYS A 828 29.15 -26.47 -52.60
C CYS A 828 30.47 -25.71 -52.74
N LYS A 829 31.43 -26.27 -53.49
CA LYS A 829 32.68 -25.59 -53.84
C LYS A 829 32.52 -24.57 -54.95
N GLU A 830 31.64 -24.82 -55.92
CA GLU A 830 31.40 -23.94 -57.06
C GLU A 830 29.92 -23.56 -57.22
N ALA A 831 29.60 -22.32 -56.85
CA ALA A 831 28.22 -21.82 -56.80
C ALA A 831 27.54 -21.71 -58.19
N THR A 832 28.30 -21.45 -59.24
CA THR A 832 27.77 -21.19 -60.59
C THR A 832 27.20 -22.43 -61.27
N ILE A 833 27.85 -23.59 -61.07
CA ILE A 833 27.41 -24.89 -61.60
C ILE A 833 26.12 -25.32 -60.91
N VAL A 834 26.10 -25.26 -59.58
CA VAL A 834 24.94 -25.63 -58.77
C VAL A 834 23.74 -24.73 -59.06
N ARG A 835 23.95 -23.40 -59.17
CA ARG A 835 22.87 -22.47 -59.56
C ARG A 835 22.24 -22.86 -60.89
N LYS A 836 23.04 -23.10 -61.94
CA LYS A 836 22.54 -23.50 -63.25
C LYS A 836 21.79 -24.84 -63.20
N PHE A 837 22.24 -25.79 -62.39
CA PHE A 837 21.57 -27.06 -62.20
C PHE A 837 20.20 -26.90 -61.53
N VAL A 838 20.12 -26.09 -60.45
CA VAL A 838 18.86 -25.85 -59.72
C VAL A 838 17.86 -25.12 -60.61
N THR A 839 18.25 -24.03 -61.27
CA THR A 839 17.35 -23.26 -62.15
C THR A 839 16.90 -24.05 -63.39
N ARG A 840 17.72 -25.01 -63.85
CA ARG A 840 17.33 -25.88 -64.97
C ARG A 840 16.25 -26.90 -64.60
N ASN A 841 16.35 -27.50 -63.41
CA ASN A 841 15.38 -28.48 -62.95
C ASN A 841 14.12 -27.83 -62.35
N ILE A 842 14.29 -26.65 -61.76
CA ILE A 842 13.21 -25.88 -61.12
C ILE A 842 13.36 -24.42 -61.56
N PRO A 843 12.74 -24.00 -62.68
CA PRO A 843 12.90 -22.64 -63.21
C PRO A 843 12.21 -21.56 -62.36
N GLU A 844 11.28 -21.94 -61.49
CA GLU A 844 10.55 -21.04 -60.59
C GLU A 844 11.28 -20.76 -59.26
N THR A 845 12.54 -21.17 -59.09
CA THR A 845 13.29 -20.91 -57.85
C THR A 845 13.82 -19.49 -57.77
N GLU A 846 13.59 -18.84 -56.64
CA GLU A 846 14.25 -17.59 -56.27
C GLU A 846 15.45 -17.90 -55.37
N GLU A 847 16.65 -17.46 -55.77
CA GLU A 847 17.84 -17.49 -54.91
C GLU A 847 17.81 -16.28 -53.98
N THR A 848 17.90 -16.53 -52.68
CA THR A 848 17.73 -15.48 -51.67
C THR A 848 19.06 -15.01 -51.09
N GLU A 849 20.02 -15.91 -50.89
CA GLU A 849 21.29 -15.61 -50.21
C GLU A 849 22.46 -16.47 -50.73
N MET A 850 23.63 -15.84 -50.90
CA MET A 850 24.91 -16.49 -51.23
C MET A 850 26.00 -16.03 -50.24
N ASN A 851 26.41 -16.92 -49.35
CA ASN A 851 27.44 -16.63 -48.33
C ASN A 851 28.63 -17.59 -48.46
N LYS A 852 29.85 -17.13 -48.14
CA LYS A 852 31.05 -17.98 -48.03
C LYS A 852 31.31 -18.34 -46.58
N THR A 853 31.49 -19.63 -46.32
CA THR A 853 31.88 -20.15 -44.99
C THR A 853 33.38 -19.97 -44.72
N PRO A 854 33.82 -20.05 -43.45
CA PRO A 854 35.26 -19.99 -43.09
C PRO A 854 36.11 -21.08 -43.76
N SER A 855 35.48 -22.17 -44.20
CA SER A 855 36.08 -23.31 -44.91
C SER A 855 36.08 -23.16 -46.43
N ASN A 856 35.88 -21.95 -46.98
CA ASN A 856 35.83 -21.64 -48.42
C ASN A 856 34.71 -22.33 -49.23
N LEU A 857 33.70 -22.90 -48.58
CA LEU A 857 32.50 -23.43 -49.26
C LEU A 857 31.45 -22.32 -49.42
N PHE A 858 30.73 -22.34 -50.54
CA PHE A 858 29.55 -21.51 -50.77
C PHE A 858 28.31 -22.15 -50.18
N VAL A 859 27.48 -21.33 -49.53
CA VAL A 859 26.14 -21.68 -49.08
C VAL A 859 25.15 -20.98 -49.98
N LEU A 860 24.41 -21.76 -50.76
CA LEU A 860 23.35 -21.28 -51.64
C LEU A 860 21.99 -21.59 -51.02
N THR A 861 21.14 -20.58 -50.90
CA THR A 861 19.77 -20.74 -50.39
C THR A 861 18.75 -20.44 -51.48
N PHE A 862 17.91 -21.43 -51.80
CA PHE A 862 16.83 -21.34 -52.78
C PHE A 862 15.47 -21.50 -52.11
N VAL A 863 14.48 -20.73 -52.57
CA VAL A 863 13.07 -20.92 -52.22
C VAL A 863 12.39 -21.70 -53.33
N LEU A 864 11.90 -22.89 -53.00
CA LEU A 864 11.18 -23.80 -53.90
C LEU A 864 9.66 -23.58 -53.75
N PRO A 865 8.94 -23.24 -54.83
CA PRO A 865 7.48 -23.11 -54.82
C PRO A 865 6.75 -24.40 -54.38
N ARG A 866 5.56 -24.23 -53.78
CA ARG A 866 4.78 -25.34 -53.20
C ARG A 866 4.28 -26.37 -54.21
N GLY A 867 4.00 -25.97 -55.44
CA GLY A 867 3.48 -26.85 -56.50
C GLY A 867 4.47 -27.93 -56.95
N ILE A 868 5.73 -27.90 -56.49
CA ILE A 868 6.80 -28.80 -56.89
C ILE A 868 6.88 -30.05 -56.00
N SER A 869 6.04 -30.18 -54.96
CA SER A 869 6.04 -31.32 -54.03
C SER A 869 6.08 -32.70 -54.72
N GLN A 870 5.38 -32.86 -55.84
CA GLN A 870 5.40 -34.10 -56.64
C GLN A 870 6.71 -34.31 -57.44
N LYS A 871 7.40 -33.24 -57.81
CA LYS A 871 8.69 -33.25 -58.55
C LYS A 871 9.92 -33.22 -57.63
N LEU A 872 9.76 -33.01 -56.32
CA LEU A 872 10.87 -33.00 -55.36
C LEU A 872 11.62 -34.34 -55.35
N ALA A 873 10.91 -35.47 -55.44
CA ALA A 873 11.54 -36.79 -55.47
C ALA A 873 12.45 -36.98 -56.69
N GLU A 874 12.00 -36.54 -57.88
CA GLU A 874 12.79 -36.57 -59.11
C GLU A 874 13.99 -35.62 -59.04
N PHE A 875 13.80 -34.43 -58.47
CA PHE A 875 14.85 -33.45 -58.26
C PHE A 875 15.96 -33.96 -57.35
N PHE A 876 15.62 -34.48 -56.16
CA PHE A 876 16.61 -35.02 -55.23
C PHE A 876 17.29 -36.28 -55.77
N SER A 877 16.56 -37.13 -56.51
CA SER A 877 17.16 -38.27 -57.20
C SER A 877 18.20 -37.84 -58.25
N SER A 878 17.93 -36.74 -58.96
CA SER A 878 18.86 -36.16 -59.94
C SER A 878 20.04 -35.47 -59.26
N LEU A 879 19.81 -34.82 -58.13
CA LEU A 879 20.83 -34.15 -57.33
C LEU A 879 21.81 -35.16 -56.72
N GLU A 880 21.31 -36.29 -56.18
CA GLU A 880 22.17 -37.34 -55.60
C GLU A 880 23.01 -38.04 -56.67
N ARG A 881 22.44 -38.32 -57.85
CA ARG A 881 23.19 -38.91 -58.98
C ARG A 881 24.34 -38.02 -59.47
N GLN A 882 24.18 -36.70 -59.36
CA GLN A 882 25.16 -35.73 -59.87
C GLN A 882 25.97 -35.05 -58.75
N LYS A 883 25.83 -35.49 -57.50
CA LYS A 883 26.45 -34.87 -56.32
C LYS A 883 27.97 -34.72 -56.42
N GLU A 884 28.66 -35.77 -56.87
CA GLU A 884 30.11 -35.75 -57.09
C GLU A 884 30.51 -34.80 -58.23
N SER A 885 29.74 -34.81 -59.33
CA SER A 885 30.00 -33.94 -60.49
C SER A 885 29.69 -32.46 -60.23
N LEU A 886 28.79 -32.16 -59.29
CA LEU A 886 28.38 -30.82 -58.91
C LEU A 886 29.19 -30.26 -57.72
N GLU A 887 30.15 -31.04 -57.21
CA GLU A 887 30.97 -30.71 -56.02
C GLU A 887 30.16 -30.24 -54.80
N ILE A 888 28.99 -30.86 -54.60
CA ILE A 888 28.10 -30.59 -53.46
C ILE A 888 28.65 -31.35 -52.26
N SER A 889 29.00 -30.61 -51.20
CA SER A 889 29.41 -31.20 -49.93
C SER A 889 28.21 -31.71 -49.14
N ASP A 890 27.16 -30.88 -49.03
CA ASP A 890 25.95 -31.23 -48.29
C ASP A 890 24.74 -30.42 -48.78
N TYR A 891 23.53 -30.89 -48.51
CA TYR A 891 22.30 -30.15 -48.77
C TYR A 891 21.25 -30.40 -47.69
N SER A 892 20.41 -29.40 -47.42
CA SER A 892 19.29 -29.52 -46.50
C SER A 892 18.05 -28.88 -47.09
N ILE A 893 16.90 -29.52 -46.85
CA ILE A 893 15.59 -28.96 -47.16
C ILE A 893 14.85 -28.71 -45.86
N SER A 894 14.27 -27.52 -45.74
CA SER A 894 13.44 -27.12 -44.61
C SER A 894 12.15 -26.50 -45.10
N MET A 895 11.07 -26.62 -44.33
CA MET A 895 9.87 -25.83 -44.61
C MET A 895 10.11 -24.37 -44.26
N SER A 896 9.32 -23.49 -44.86
CA SER A 896 9.23 -22.08 -44.46
C SER A 896 9.00 -21.95 -42.96
N SER A 897 9.72 -21.01 -42.35
CA SER A 897 9.64 -20.78 -40.90
C SER A 897 8.39 -19.98 -40.55
N LEU A 898 7.94 -20.06 -39.29
CA LEU A 898 6.88 -19.17 -38.81
C LEU A 898 7.28 -17.69 -38.86
N GLU A 899 8.58 -17.39 -38.86
CA GLU A 899 9.09 -16.03 -39.00
C GLU A 899 8.80 -15.46 -40.40
N GLU A 900 9.00 -16.26 -41.47
CA GLU A 900 8.63 -15.85 -42.82
C GLU A 900 7.11 -15.64 -42.96
N VAL A 901 6.31 -16.54 -42.39
CA VAL A 901 4.85 -16.40 -42.33
C VAL A 901 4.48 -15.08 -41.66
N PHE A 902 5.09 -14.78 -40.52
CA PHE A 902 4.84 -13.56 -39.77
C PHE A 902 5.24 -12.31 -40.57
N LEU A 903 6.41 -12.31 -41.21
CA LEU A 903 6.89 -11.20 -42.04
C LEU A 903 5.98 -10.94 -43.24
N LYS A 904 5.44 -12.00 -43.86
CA LYS A 904 4.51 -11.88 -44.99
C LYS A 904 3.16 -11.30 -44.56
N VAL A 905 2.61 -11.77 -43.44
CA VAL A 905 1.38 -11.21 -42.87
C VAL A 905 1.58 -9.75 -42.47
N ALA A 906 2.75 -9.40 -41.93
CA ALA A 906 3.10 -8.03 -41.58
C ALA A 906 3.37 -7.13 -42.81
N SER A 907 3.91 -7.68 -43.92
CA SER A 907 4.20 -6.91 -45.13
C SER A 907 2.93 -6.60 -45.93
N GLN A 908 2.00 -7.56 -46.02
CA GLN A 908 0.65 -7.34 -46.59
C GLN A 908 -0.06 -6.17 -45.90
N GLU A 909 0.13 -6.02 -44.59
CA GLU A 909 -0.43 -4.94 -43.81
C GLU A 909 0.17 -3.54 -44.13
N ASN A 910 1.48 -3.46 -44.41
CA ASN A 910 2.11 -2.19 -44.82
C ASN A 910 1.60 -1.72 -46.17
N SER A 911 1.37 -2.65 -47.10
CA SER A 911 0.78 -2.39 -48.42
C SER A 911 -0.66 -1.86 -48.31
N GLU A 912 -1.49 -2.44 -47.44
CA GLU A 912 -2.86 -1.96 -47.17
C GLU A 912 -2.87 -0.56 -46.54
N SER A 913 -1.99 -0.28 -45.57
CA SER A 913 -1.92 1.03 -44.92
C SER A 913 -1.43 2.16 -45.86
N SER A 914 -0.64 1.81 -46.88
CA SER A 914 -0.17 2.72 -47.92
C SER A 914 -1.27 3.08 -48.92
N GLN A 915 -2.16 2.13 -49.26
CA GLN A 915 -3.33 2.39 -50.11
C GLN A 915 -4.42 3.21 -49.40
N VAL A 916 -4.63 2.97 -48.09
CA VAL A 916 -5.58 3.78 -47.30
C VAL A 916 -5.09 5.22 -47.12
N THR A 917 -3.77 5.45 -47.00
CA THR A 917 -3.20 6.81 -46.91
C THR A 917 -3.22 7.57 -48.25
N GLU A 918 -3.15 6.89 -49.40
CA GLU A 918 -3.36 7.53 -50.72
C GLU A 918 -4.82 7.95 -50.94
N SER A 919 -5.81 7.18 -50.47
CA SER A 919 -7.23 7.57 -50.55
C SER A 919 -7.60 8.75 -49.63
N GLY A 920 -6.93 8.87 -48.47
CA GLY A 920 -7.10 9.97 -47.51
C GLY A 920 -6.38 11.27 -47.88
N ASN A 921 -5.43 11.22 -48.83
CA ASN A 921 -4.65 12.39 -49.26
C ASN A 921 -5.35 13.28 -50.32
N SER A 922 -6.56 12.92 -50.76
CA SER A 922 -7.39 13.76 -51.64
C SER A 922 -7.77 15.11 -51.01
N PHE A 923 -7.95 15.18 -49.69
CA PHE A 923 -8.33 16.42 -49.00
C PHE A 923 -7.14 17.35 -48.75
N TRP A 924 -6.00 16.81 -48.29
CA TRP A 924 -4.79 17.60 -48.00
C TRP A 924 -4.03 18.04 -49.27
N SER A 925 -4.07 17.25 -50.35
CA SER A 925 -3.55 17.66 -51.66
C SER A 925 -4.40 18.79 -52.28
N ARG A 926 -5.73 18.78 -52.09
CA ARG A 926 -6.61 19.91 -52.44
C ARG A 926 -6.38 21.14 -51.55
N PHE A 927 -6.11 20.96 -50.26
CA PHE A 927 -5.86 22.05 -49.31
C PHE A 927 -4.52 22.76 -49.57
N LYS A 928 -3.47 22.02 -49.99
CA LYS A 928 -2.17 22.61 -50.40
C LYS A 928 -2.26 23.45 -51.68
N ARG A 929 -3.21 23.14 -52.58
CA ARG A 929 -3.44 23.89 -53.83
C ARG A 929 -4.11 25.25 -53.62
N TRP A 930 -4.70 25.49 -52.44
CA TRP A 930 -5.35 26.77 -52.11
C TRP A 930 -4.37 27.82 -51.56
N PHE A 931 -3.26 27.38 -50.96
CA PHE A 931 -2.25 28.26 -50.34
C PHE A 931 -1.03 28.57 -51.24
N SER A 932 -1.03 28.16 -52.51
CA SER A 932 0.08 28.40 -53.44
C SER A 932 -0.24 29.39 -54.57
N LYS A 933 -1.17 30.34 -54.36
CA LYS A 933 -1.30 31.51 -55.24
C LYS A 933 -0.42 32.65 -54.70
N PRO A 934 0.51 33.22 -55.50
CA PRO A 934 1.26 34.40 -55.09
C PRO A 934 0.33 35.63 -55.07
N LEU A 935 0.54 36.54 -54.12
CA LEU A 935 -0.13 37.84 -54.08
C LEU A 935 0.18 38.63 -55.35
N GLN A 936 -0.88 39.07 -56.03
CA GLN A 936 -0.99 40.37 -56.69
C GLN A 936 -2.16 41.11 -56.05
#